data_AF-A0A7X8BT87-F1
#
_entry.id   AF-A0A7X8BT87-F1
#
_cell.length_a   1.000
_cell.length_b   1.000
_cell.length_c   1.000
_cell.angle_alpha   90.00
_cell.angle_beta   90.00
_cell.angle_gamma   90.00
#
_symmetry.space_group_name_H-M   'P 1'
#
loop_
_entity.id
_entity.type
_entity.pdbx_description
1 polymer ?
#
loop_
_entity_poly.entity_id
_entity_poly.type
_entity_poly.pdbx_seq_one_letter_code
_entity_poly.pdbx_strand_id
1 'polypeptide(L)'
;MRKFILTLLISTAFICHLTAQLTPYLNYQAVARDGSGKVLENKPLIVEVSILQGSPLGTIVWQEGHNVTTNSLGLFTLQIGKGIPTGKATLPAFDSIKWWTDNYYLNVRVDFGNGLVDMGTSQFLAVPYALYAHMSGNSVGGTQKLSLNGHELIISNGNSVILPDNVDDADADPTNEIQTLSVAGKNLSISNGNTVTLNVDDADADPSNEFQTLSLNGKDLSITNGNTVTLNVDDADADTLNEIQTLAINGNNLSISGGNTVALPTTPWKQNNTGIYYKNGTVSINTQASYRDSTLLTITDSNIFNLPALMFLYGRGTDNGLSSARLLHATIDATNGDNTAIYGSAIGSLVAGYNKGISGFASNSLTNYGLFGEANPGVKGTSANYGVYGTSSGTTNNINCGVFGKGTGSTKFNFGLYGSTNGVGTNNAGVFAECNGSGSGQNIGVYAKAQNSGFINYGVLGESAGKGTWNIGVGAGCAASGTHTNYGMYTGGDNAKINYGIYSRAAKLSGTYTKTNYAFYADAYGGTDSNYSFYGNKGTFFNRHAVSIGTETANSLLQVNGSISLPIVTKSAAYTATLSDYTILCDGNSSAFTISLPAASAIKGRIYVIKKTDASSNAITVDGNGSETIDGNATYSLTSKNQFVMIQSDGSGWQVISKN
;
A
#
# COMPACT_ATOMS: atom_id res chain seq x y z
N MET A 1 28.83 -33.86 29.51
CA MET A 1 28.71 -32.44 29.92
C MET A 1 29.60 -31.49 29.11
N ARG A 2 30.95 -31.47 29.24
CA ARG A 2 31.81 -30.45 28.58
C ARG A 2 31.61 -30.25 27.07
N LYS A 3 31.38 -31.32 26.28
CA LYS A 3 31.12 -31.18 24.82
C LYS A 3 29.78 -30.50 24.50
N PHE A 4 28.74 -30.71 25.31
CA PHE A 4 27.41 -30.14 25.09
C PHE A 4 27.37 -28.63 25.37
N ILE A 5 28.13 -28.18 26.38
CA ILE A 5 28.33 -26.76 26.70
C ILE A 5 29.02 -26.03 25.54
N LEU A 6 30.02 -26.66 24.91
CA LEU A 6 30.73 -26.06 23.77
C LEU A 6 29.83 -25.92 22.53
N THR A 7 28.97 -26.91 22.25
CA THR A 7 27.97 -26.82 21.17
C THR A 7 26.94 -25.73 21.44
N LEU A 8 26.48 -25.58 22.70
CA LEU A 8 25.54 -24.52 23.08
C LEU A 8 26.16 -23.12 22.91
N LEU A 9 27.42 -22.92 23.34
CA LEU A 9 28.16 -21.66 23.18
C LEU A 9 28.43 -21.29 21.71
N ILE A 10 28.63 -22.28 20.83
CA ILE A 10 28.80 -22.03 19.39
C ILE A 10 27.45 -21.68 18.74
N SER A 11 26.33 -22.22 19.24
CA SER A 11 24.99 -21.89 18.71
C SER A 11 24.50 -20.49 19.10
N THR A 12 24.87 -19.98 20.28
CA THR A 12 24.45 -18.64 20.76
C THR A 12 25.30 -17.51 20.19
N ALA A 13 26.47 -17.80 19.63
CA ALA A 13 27.34 -16.80 19.00
C ALA A 13 26.85 -16.33 17.61
N PHE A 14 25.75 -16.89 17.07
CA PHE A 14 25.30 -16.63 15.70
C PHE A 14 23.95 -15.87 15.58
N ILE A 15 23.52 -15.17 16.63
CA ILE A 15 22.36 -14.24 16.57
C ILE A 15 22.86 -12.80 16.70
N CYS A 16 23.42 -12.27 15.60
CA CYS A 16 23.74 -10.85 15.50
C CYS A 16 22.46 -10.06 15.14
N HIS A 17 21.88 -9.35 16.11
CA HIS A 17 20.76 -8.43 15.86
C HIS A 17 21.26 -7.17 15.13
N LEU A 18 21.14 -7.16 13.80
CA LEU A 18 21.30 -5.95 13.00
C LEU A 18 20.05 -5.08 13.11
N THR A 19 20.00 -4.19 14.10
CA THR A 19 19.00 -3.11 14.14
C THR A 19 19.41 -2.00 13.17
N ALA A 20 18.98 -2.10 11.92
CA ALA A 20 19.07 -1.00 10.95
C ALA A 20 18.01 0.07 11.29
N GLN A 21 18.30 0.93 12.26
CA GLN A 21 17.44 2.07 12.58
C GLN A 21 17.79 3.24 11.66
N LEU A 22 16.81 3.67 10.85
CA LEU A 22 16.95 4.86 9.99
C LEU A 22 17.05 6.11 10.87
N THR A 23 18.23 6.70 10.98
CA THR A 23 18.43 8.00 11.64
C THR A 23 17.83 9.12 10.78
N PRO A 24 16.86 9.91 11.27
CA PRO A 24 16.29 11.02 10.52
C PRO A 24 17.28 12.20 10.45
N TYR A 25 17.72 12.55 9.25
CA TYR A 25 18.45 13.79 8.98
C TYR A 25 18.21 14.24 7.54
N LEU A 26 18.29 15.54 7.29
CA LEU A 26 18.07 16.15 5.97
C LEU A 26 19.41 16.59 5.37
N ASN A 27 19.77 16.11 4.19
CA ASN A 27 20.95 16.62 3.49
C ASN A 27 20.68 18.05 3.00
N TYR A 28 21.63 18.96 3.23
CA TYR A 28 21.61 20.34 2.77
C TYR A 28 22.92 20.66 2.04
N GLN A 29 22.82 21.42 0.95
CA GLN A 29 23.96 21.84 0.14
C GLN A 29 23.71 23.27 -0.34
N ALA A 30 24.73 24.12 -0.24
CA ALA A 30 24.67 25.50 -0.73
C ALA A 30 26.04 25.99 -1.22
N VAL A 31 26.02 27.05 -2.02
CA VAL A 31 27.23 27.75 -2.50
C VAL A 31 27.32 29.10 -1.78
N ALA A 32 28.38 29.29 -1.00
CA ALA A 32 28.67 30.56 -0.34
C ALA A 32 29.32 31.55 -1.32
N ARG A 33 28.83 32.80 -1.30
CA ARG A 33 29.31 33.91 -2.12
C ARG A 33 29.48 35.16 -1.27
N ASP A 34 30.40 36.03 -1.66
CA ASP A 34 30.53 37.37 -1.07
C ASP A 34 29.48 38.35 -1.63
N GLY A 35 29.46 39.58 -1.09
CA GLY A 35 28.53 40.64 -1.52
C GLY A 35 28.71 41.14 -2.96
N SER A 36 29.75 40.69 -3.66
CA SER A 36 29.94 40.93 -5.12
C SER A 36 29.48 39.74 -5.98
N GLY A 37 28.99 38.66 -5.35
CA GLY A 37 28.56 37.43 -6.01
C GLY A 37 29.69 36.45 -6.34
N LYS A 38 30.94 36.75 -5.97
CA LYS A 38 32.09 35.85 -6.17
C LYS A 38 32.04 34.72 -5.12
N VAL A 39 32.43 33.51 -5.52
CA VAL A 39 32.43 32.34 -4.63
C VAL A 39 33.47 32.47 -3.52
N LEU A 40 33.10 32.07 -2.31
CA LEU A 40 34.02 32.00 -1.17
C LEU A 40 34.75 30.66 -1.20
N GLU A 41 35.84 30.59 -1.96
CA GLU A 41 36.66 29.39 -2.14
C GLU A 41 37.46 29.00 -0.87
N ASN A 42 37.37 27.71 -0.50
CA ASN A 42 38.19 27.08 0.56
C ASN A 42 38.18 27.85 1.89
N LYS A 43 37.01 28.35 2.31
CA LYS A 43 36.81 29.10 3.56
C LYS A 43 36.04 28.30 4.59
N PRO A 44 36.48 28.29 5.87
CA PRO A 44 35.66 27.80 6.97
C PRO A 44 34.50 28.79 7.21
N LEU A 45 33.31 28.25 7.47
CA LEU A 45 32.07 28.97 7.76
C LEU A 45 31.34 28.28 8.91
N ILE A 46 30.58 29.04 9.69
CA ILE A 46 29.63 28.49 10.65
C ILE A 46 28.22 28.67 10.08
N VAL A 47 27.43 27.60 10.04
CA VAL A 47 26.07 27.60 9.50
C VAL A 47 25.10 27.20 10.62
N GLU A 48 24.24 28.15 11.04
CA GLU A 48 23.13 27.89 11.95
C GLU A 48 21.87 27.57 11.13
N VAL A 49 21.22 26.47 11.46
CA VAL A 49 20.00 26.00 10.81
C VAL A 49 18.87 25.98 11.82
N SER A 50 17.73 26.59 11.48
CA SER A 50 16.54 26.64 12.33
C SER A 50 15.32 26.11 11.59
N ILE A 51 14.47 25.36 12.29
CA ILE A 51 13.18 24.86 11.81
C ILE A 51 12.08 25.58 12.60
N LEU A 52 11.22 26.31 11.90
CA LEU A 52 10.13 27.11 12.48
C LEU A 52 8.78 26.49 12.13
N GLN A 53 7.83 26.54 13.07
CA GLN A 53 6.48 25.99 12.91
C GLN A 53 5.42 27.09 12.64
N GLY A 54 4.48 26.80 11.75
CA GLY A 54 3.29 27.61 11.45
C GLY A 54 3.52 28.75 10.44
N SER A 55 4.64 29.47 10.56
CA SER A 55 4.96 30.56 9.63
C SER A 55 6.48 30.80 9.50
N PRO A 56 6.94 31.60 8.51
CA PRO A 56 8.36 31.98 8.37
C PRO A 56 8.97 32.73 9.56
N LEU A 57 8.13 33.21 10.50
CA LEU A 57 8.51 33.89 11.74
C LEU A 57 7.94 33.16 12.98
N GLY A 58 7.58 31.88 12.84
CA GLY A 58 6.93 31.09 13.87
C GLY A 58 7.87 30.54 14.94
N THR A 59 7.36 29.64 15.78
CA THR A 59 8.13 29.07 16.90
C THR A 59 9.25 28.17 16.38
N ILE A 60 10.48 28.37 16.86
CA ILE A 60 11.63 27.50 16.56
C ILE A 60 11.43 26.16 17.28
N VAL A 61 11.15 25.11 16.50
CA VAL A 61 11.01 23.73 17.00
C VAL A 61 12.33 22.96 16.99
N TRP A 62 13.30 23.37 16.17
CA TRP A 62 14.66 22.83 16.19
C TRP A 62 15.67 23.89 15.75
N GLN A 63 16.87 23.88 16.34
CA GLN A 63 17.99 24.71 15.91
C GLN A 63 19.33 24.06 16.24
N GLU A 64 20.26 24.09 15.28
CA GLU A 64 21.59 23.50 15.39
C GLU A 64 22.64 24.27 14.59
N GLY A 65 23.91 24.16 15.00
CA GLY A 65 25.06 24.75 14.32
C GLY A 65 25.98 23.72 13.67
N HIS A 66 26.56 24.08 12.52
CA HIS A 66 27.53 23.29 11.75
C HIS A 66 28.79 24.10 11.46
N ASN A 67 29.96 23.49 11.65
CA ASN A 67 31.23 24.02 11.18
C ASN A 67 31.57 23.35 9.84
N VAL A 68 31.58 24.12 8.75
CA VAL A 68 31.82 23.60 7.39
C VAL A 68 32.96 24.34 6.72
N THR A 69 33.59 23.73 5.71
CA THR A 69 34.54 24.41 4.83
C THR A 69 34.05 24.29 3.40
N THR A 70 34.03 25.40 2.68
CA THR A 70 33.68 25.40 1.26
C THR A 70 34.77 24.76 0.40
N ASN A 71 34.45 24.30 -0.80
CA ASN A 71 35.43 23.87 -1.79
C ASN A 71 35.83 25.03 -2.75
N SER A 72 36.56 24.71 -3.82
CA SER A 72 36.97 25.65 -4.87
C SER A 72 35.82 26.32 -5.65
N LEU A 73 34.61 25.79 -5.55
CA LEU A 73 33.40 26.35 -6.15
C LEU A 73 32.53 27.12 -5.13
N GLY A 74 33.02 27.31 -3.89
CA GLY A 74 32.25 27.87 -2.78
C GLY A 74 31.19 26.93 -2.20
N LEU A 75 31.14 25.67 -2.65
CA LEU A 75 30.12 24.69 -2.25
C LEU A 75 30.45 24.08 -0.88
N PHE A 76 29.44 23.95 -0.01
CA PHE A 76 29.51 23.14 1.20
C PHE A 76 28.29 22.21 1.34
N THR A 77 28.43 21.16 2.14
CA THR A 77 27.37 20.18 2.44
C THR A 77 27.29 19.92 3.94
N LEU A 78 26.07 19.79 4.48
CA LEU A 78 25.81 19.42 5.87
C LEU A 78 24.58 18.50 5.98
N GLN A 79 24.38 17.90 7.16
CA GLN A 79 23.24 17.04 7.45
C GLN A 79 22.45 17.62 8.63
N ILE A 80 21.29 18.22 8.34
CA ILE A 80 20.41 18.82 9.34
C ILE A 80 19.83 17.69 10.21
N GLY A 81 19.98 17.79 11.53
CA GLY A 81 19.72 16.71 12.49
C GLY A 81 21.00 16.04 13.03
N LYS A 82 22.18 16.42 12.49
CA LYS A 82 23.50 16.01 13.01
C LYS A 82 24.38 17.19 13.45
N GLY A 83 23.85 18.42 13.44
CA GLY A 83 24.55 19.58 13.96
C GLY A 83 24.64 19.55 15.49
N ILE A 84 25.32 20.54 16.06
CA ILE A 84 25.35 20.75 17.50
C ILE A 84 24.08 21.52 17.89
N PRO A 85 23.15 20.98 18.70
CA PRO A 85 21.93 21.68 19.07
C PRO A 85 22.24 22.94 19.87
N THR A 86 21.59 24.07 19.58
CA THR A 86 21.87 25.36 20.23
C THR A 86 21.17 25.52 21.59
N GLY A 87 20.26 24.61 21.94
CA GLY A 87 19.43 24.67 23.15
C GLY A 87 18.32 25.72 23.12
N LYS A 88 18.15 26.46 22.01
CA LYS A 88 17.12 27.52 21.87
C LYS A 88 15.78 27.04 21.28
N ALA A 89 15.69 25.77 20.91
CA ALA A 89 14.51 25.17 20.30
C ALA A 89 13.55 24.62 21.36
N THR A 90 12.26 24.51 21.01
CA THR A 90 11.22 24.01 21.94
C THR A 90 11.16 22.49 22.05
N LEU A 91 11.79 21.72 21.15
CA LEU A 91 11.80 20.25 21.18
C LEU A 91 13.17 19.71 21.64
N PRO A 92 13.19 18.58 22.39
CA PRO A 92 14.42 18.05 22.98
C PRO A 92 15.35 17.33 21.99
N ALA A 93 14.84 16.93 20.81
CA ALA A 93 15.60 16.24 19.76
C ALA A 93 14.97 16.47 18.38
N PHE A 94 15.78 16.39 17.32
CA PHE A 94 15.33 16.51 15.92
C PHE A 94 14.18 15.54 15.58
N ASP A 95 14.28 14.30 16.02
CA ASP A 95 13.31 13.23 15.77
C ASP A 95 11.95 13.46 16.48
N SER A 96 11.86 14.46 17.37
CA SER A 96 10.60 14.86 18.02
C SER A 96 9.73 15.78 17.17
N ILE A 97 10.23 16.30 16.04
CA ILE A 97 9.48 17.21 15.15
C ILE A 97 8.30 16.46 14.50
N LYS A 98 7.08 16.89 14.80
CA LYS A 98 5.84 16.32 14.24
C LYS A 98 5.48 16.99 12.92
N TRP A 99 6.25 16.71 11.87
CA TRP A 99 6.17 17.29 10.52
C TRP A 99 4.78 17.35 9.86
N TRP A 100 3.76 16.67 10.40
CA TRP A 100 2.38 16.64 9.91
C TRP A 100 1.41 17.55 10.68
N THR A 101 1.83 18.19 11.77
CA THR A 101 0.91 18.98 12.62
C THR A 101 0.69 20.43 12.15
N ASP A 102 1.60 20.95 11.32
CA ASP A 102 1.53 22.32 10.80
C ASP A 102 2.49 22.47 9.59
N ASN A 103 2.53 23.65 8.97
CA ASN A 103 3.57 24.04 8.03
C ASN A 103 4.91 24.25 8.77
N TYR A 104 6.01 23.79 8.18
CA TYR A 104 7.35 24.01 8.73
C TYR A 104 8.22 24.82 7.76
N TYR A 105 9.18 25.56 8.29
CA TYR A 105 10.04 26.47 7.53
C TYR A 105 11.51 26.29 7.93
N LEU A 106 12.41 26.30 6.95
CA LEU A 106 13.86 26.26 7.09
C LEU A 106 14.41 27.69 7.02
N ASN A 107 14.96 28.20 8.12
CA ASN A 107 15.82 29.39 8.14
C ASN A 107 17.28 28.97 8.21
N VAL A 108 18.14 29.64 7.45
CA VAL A 108 19.58 29.39 7.43
C VAL A 108 20.32 30.70 7.70
N ARG A 109 21.29 30.66 8.61
CA ARG A 109 22.17 31.79 8.92
C ARG A 109 23.61 31.36 8.78
N VAL A 110 24.46 32.24 8.27
CA VAL A 110 25.87 31.94 8.01
C VAL A 110 26.75 33.02 8.61
N ASP A 111 27.75 32.61 9.37
CA ASP A 111 28.83 33.47 9.84
C ASP A 111 30.03 33.35 8.89
N PHE A 112 30.40 34.49 8.30
CA PHE A 112 31.55 34.63 7.41
C PHE A 112 32.82 35.15 8.15
N GLY A 113 32.78 35.20 9.48
CA GLY A 113 33.83 35.71 10.37
C GLY A 113 33.48 37.01 11.11
N ASN A 114 32.22 37.49 11.04
CA ASN A 114 31.77 38.76 11.62
C ASN A 114 30.39 38.67 12.30
N GLY A 115 29.91 37.46 12.59
CA GLY A 115 28.58 37.18 13.14
C GLY A 115 27.62 36.57 12.12
N LEU A 116 26.58 35.89 12.63
CA LEU A 116 25.55 35.22 11.83
C LEU A 116 24.73 36.23 11.02
N VAL A 117 24.77 36.09 9.69
CA VAL A 117 23.92 36.83 8.75
C VAL A 117 22.78 35.92 8.27
N ASP A 118 21.56 36.44 8.21
CA ASP A 118 20.38 35.68 7.77
C ASP A 118 20.39 35.49 6.24
N MET A 119 20.37 34.24 5.78
CA MET A 119 20.32 33.88 4.35
C MET A 119 18.88 33.67 3.85
N GLY A 120 17.88 33.85 4.72
CA GLY A 120 16.47 33.77 4.41
C GLY A 120 15.78 32.51 4.94
N THR A 121 14.44 32.59 4.95
CA THR A 121 13.55 31.50 5.38
C THR A 121 12.78 30.96 4.18
N SER A 122 12.73 29.64 4.04
CA SER A 122 12.01 28.91 2.99
C SER A 122 11.03 27.92 3.62
N GLN A 123 9.88 27.66 2.99
CA GLN A 123 8.95 26.65 3.52
C GLN A 123 9.44 25.24 3.17
N PHE A 124 9.37 24.32 4.13
CA PHE A 124 9.36 22.89 3.84
C PHE A 124 8.02 22.56 3.17
N LEU A 125 8.03 22.60 1.84
CA LEU A 125 6.93 22.08 1.04
C LEU A 125 6.97 20.55 1.07
N ALA A 126 5.81 19.94 1.32
CA ALA A 126 5.71 18.49 1.39
C ALA A 126 6.09 17.83 0.06
N VAL A 127 7.08 16.95 0.10
CA VAL A 127 7.39 16.06 -1.04
C VAL A 127 6.22 15.08 -1.26
N PRO A 128 5.97 14.59 -2.49
CA PRO A 128 4.79 13.77 -2.80
C PRO A 128 4.60 12.55 -1.89
N TYR A 129 5.69 11.92 -1.44
CA TYR A 129 5.65 10.78 -0.52
C TYR A 129 5.19 11.16 0.90
N ALA A 130 5.55 12.35 1.39
CA ALA A 130 5.11 12.87 2.69
C ALA A 130 3.62 13.27 2.65
N LEU A 131 3.17 13.87 1.53
CA LEU A 131 1.76 14.18 1.30
C LEU A 131 0.90 12.91 1.24
N TYR A 132 1.45 11.83 0.69
CA TYR A 132 0.77 10.54 0.62
C TYR A 132 0.57 9.90 2.01
N ALA A 133 1.58 9.97 2.88
CA ALA A 133 1.51 9.46 4.25
C ALA A 133 0.48 10.20 5.12
N HIS A 134 0.30 11.52 4.91
CA HIS A 134 -0.74 12.30 5.58
C HIS A 134 -2.15 11.81 5.22
N MET A 135 -2.40 11.46 3.95
CA MET A 135 -3.69 10.97 3.47
C MET A 135 -4.04 9.52 3.86
N SER A 136 -3.15 8.80 4.54
CA SER A 136 -3.45 7.47 5.13
C SER A 136 -3.86 7.52 6.61
N GLY A 137 -3.67 8.65 7.30
CA GLY A 137 -3.93 8.77 8.74
C GLY A 137 -5.40 8.98 9.14
N ASN A 138 -6.31 9.17 8.17
CA ASN A 138 -7.69 9.56 8.44
C ASN A 138 -8.71 8.67 7.70
N SER A 139 -8.92 7.46 8.23
CA SER A 139 -9.96 6.54 7.76
C SER A 139 -11.21 6.68 8.64
N VAL A 140 -12.34 6.98 8.01
CA VAL A 140 -13.57 7.42 8.67
C VAL A 140 -14.28 6.31 9.45
N GLY A 141 -14.97 6.72 10.53
CA GLY A 141 -16.10 5.96 11.05
C GLY A 141 -16.52 6.09 12.52
N GLY A 142 -17.74 5.64 12.84
CA GLY A 142 -18.38 5.75 14.15
C GLY A 142 -19.25 4.54 14.54
N THR A 143 -19.39 4.38 15.86
CA THR A 143 -19.94 3.23 16.59
C THR A 143 -21.48 3.10 16.52
N GLN A 144 -21.99 1.87 16.53
CA GLN A 144 -23.44 1.55 16.60
C GLN A 144 -23.90 1.34 18.06
N LYS A 145 -25.21 1.35 18.34
CA LYS A 145 -25.75 1.34 19.72
C LYS A 145 -27.01 0.46 19.86
N LEU A 146 -27.09 -0.31 20.96
CA LEU A 146 -28.25 -1.14 21.32
C LEU A 146 -28.83 -0.68 22.67
N SER A 147 -30.13 -0.90 22.88
CA SER A 147 -30.82 -0.65 24.14
C SER A 147 -31.93 -1.67 24.38
N LEU A 148 -31.99 -2.23 25.59
CA LEU A 148 -33.06 -3.12 26.04
C LEU A 148 -34.19 -2.29 26.69
N ASN A 149 -35.44 -2.56 26.33
CA ASN A 149 -36.63 -2.01 26.98
C ASN A 149 -37.57 -3.16 27.37
N GLY A 150 -37.72 -3.40 28.67
CA GLY A 150 -38.34 -4.63 29.17
C GLY A 150 -37.56 -5.85 28.68
N HIS A 151 -38.20 -6.70 27.86
CA HIS A 151 -37.58 -7.87 27.24
C HIS A 151 -37.27 -7.65 25.75
N GLU A 152 -37.59 -6.47 25.20
CA GLU A 152 -37.30 -6.14 23.81
C GLU A 152 -35.95 -5.45 23.65
N LEU A 153 -35.03 -6.10 22.93
CA LEU A 153 -33.73 -5.52 22.56
C LEU A 153 -33.85 -4.78 21.23
N ILE A 154 -33.63 -3.46 21.26
CA ILE A 154 -33.72 -2.58 20.09
C ILE A 154 -32.32 -2.19 19.61
N ILE A 155 -32.05 -2.36 18.32
CA ILE A 155 -30.81 -1.96 17.65
C ILE A 155 -31.02 -0.62 16.95
N SER A 156 -30.14 0.38 17.16
CA SER A 156 -30.30 1.69 16.52
C SER A 156 -30.18 1.59 14.99
N ASN A 157 -31.28 1.85 14.27
CA ASN A 157 -31.45 1.64 12.83
C ASN A 157 -31.43 0.15 12.39
N GLY A 158 -31.66 -0.78 13.31
CA GLY A 158 -31.84 -2.21 13.06
C GLY A 158 -33.16 -2.72 13.63
N ASN A 159 -33.32 -4.05 13.64
CA ASN A 159 -34.53 -4.70 14.15
C ASN A 159 -34.60 -4.64 15.68
N SER A 160 -35.81 -4.83 16.22
CA SER A 160 -36.00 -5.22 17.62
C SER A 160 -36.23 -6.73 17.76
N VAL A 161 -35.89 -7.29 18.92
CA VAL A 161 -36.06 -8.70 19.26
C VAL A 161 -36.62 -8.80 20.67
N ILE A 162 -37.83 -9.34 20.81
CA ILE A 162 -38.39 -9.71 22.12
C ILE A 162 -37.77 -11.02 22.56
N LEU A 163 -37.18 -11.00 23.75
CA LEU A 163 -36.57 -12.15 24.41
C LEU A 163 -37.64 -12.82 25.29
N PRO A 164 -37.80 -14.17 25.26
CA PRO A 164 -38.80 -14.86 26.05
C PRO A 164 -38.44 -14.85 27.54
N ASP A 165 -39.46 -14.68 28.39
CA ASP A 165 -39.39 -15.07 29.79
C ASP A 165 -39.44 -16.62 29.89
N ASN A 166 -38.84 -17.18 30.94
CA ASN A 166 -38.75 -18.63 31.18
C ASN A 166 -39.82 -19.14 32.16
N VAL A 167 -40.97 -18.46 32.23
CA VAL A 167 -42.22 -19.00 32.78
C VAL A 167 -43.25 -19.13 31.65
N ASP A 168 -43.70 -20.36 31.43
CA ASP A 168 -44.75 -20.72 30.48
C ASP A 168 -46.08 -20.77 31.25
N ASP A 169 -46.72 -19.62 31.42
CA ASP A 169 -48.16 -19.55 31.70
C ASP A 169 -48.93 -18.97 30.51
N ALA A 170 -50.07 -19.61 30.22
CA ALA A 170 -50.47 -19.85 28.84
C ALA A 170 -51.44 -18.82 28.24
N ASP A 171 -51.64 -17.65 28.86
CA ASP A 171 -52.60 -16.64 28.40
C ASP A 171 -52.10 -15.18 28.31
N ALA A 172 -50.97 -14.83 28.94
CA ALA A 172 -50.25 -13.56 28.75
C ALA A 172 -51.10 -12.27 28.96
N ASP A 173 -52.05 -12.28 29.93
CA ASP A 173 -52.76 -11.07 30.38
C ASP A 173 -52.14 -10.53 31.69
N PRO A 174 -51.44 -9.38 31.66
CA PRO A 174 -50.62 -8.88 32.77
C PRO A 174 -51.43 -8.22 33.91
N THR A 175 -52.63 -8.73 34.21
CA THR A 175 -53.55 -8.13 35.20
C THR A 175 -54.05 -9.09 36.28
N ASN A 176 -53.77 -10.40 36.22
CA ASN A 176 -54.41 -11.41 37.09
C ASN A 176 -53.47 -12.15 38.08
N GLU A 177 -52.16 -11.90 38.02
CA GLU A 177 -51.10 -12.87 38.40
C GLU A 177 -50.85 -13.06 39.91
N ILE A 178 -51.56 -12.37 40.82
CA ILE A 178 -51.45 -12.61 42.27
C ILE A 178 -52.83 -12.75 42.92
N GLN A 179 -53.14 -13.98 43.34
CA GLN A 179 -54.25 -14.30 44.25
C GLN A 179 -53.65 -14.82 45.56
N THR A 180 -53.85 -14.09 46.65
CA THR A 180 -53.16 -14.34 47.92
C THR A 180 -53.85 -15.46 48.70
N LEU A 181 -53.13 -16.54 48.98
CA LEU A 181 -53.60 -17.61 49.86
C LEU A 181 -53.33 -17.26 51.34
N SER A 182 -54.31 -17.48 52.22
CA SER A 182 -54.16 -17.32 53.67
C SER A 182 -54.81 -18.48 54.44
N VAL A 183 -54.14 -18.95 55.50
CA VAL A 183 -54.66 -20.00 56.38
C VAL A 183 -55.14 -19.37 57.69
N ALA A 184 -56.33 -19.75 58.12
CA ALA A 184 -56.88 -19.41 59.43
C ALA A 184 -57.49 -20.66 60.08
N GLY A 185 -56.80 -21.27 61.05
CA GLY A 185 -57.21 -22.55 61.62
C GLY A 185 -57.06 -23.71 60.61
N LYS A 186 -58.02 -24.62 60.57
CA LYS A 186 -58.05 -25.72 59.57
C LYS A 186 -58.45 -25.27 58.16
N ASN A 187 -58.64 -23.96 57.95
CA ASN A 187 -59.25 -23.37 56.76
C ASN A 187 -58.22 -22.61 55.91
N LEU A 188 -57.93 -23.10 54.71
CA LEU A 188 -57.13 -22.40 53.68
C LEU A 188 -58.05 -21.61 52.75
N SER A 189 -57.83 -20.31 52.62
CA SER A 189 -58.64 -19.35 51.84
C SER A 189 -57.82 -18.69 50.74
N ILE A 190 -58.45 -18.21 49.68
CA ILE A 190 -57.81 -17.43 48.60
C ILE A 190 -58.50 -16.08 48.47
N SER A 191 -57.77 -14.98 48.24
CA SER A 191 -58.37 -13.67 48.01
C SER A 191 -59.30 -13.69 46.78
N ASN A 192 -60.59 -13.43 46.99
CA ASN A 192 -61.68 -13.59 46.02
C ASN A 192 -62.01 -15.04 45.60
N GLY A 193 -61.53 -16.04 46.36
CA GLY A 193 -61.80 -17.46 46.15
C GLY A 193 -62.36 -18.17 47.38
N ASN A 194 -62.57 -19.48 47.27
CA ASN A 194 -63.20 -20.29 48.31
C ASN A 194 -62.22 -20.68 49.44
N THR A 195 -62.79 -21.09 50.57
CA THR A 195 -62.07 -21.59 51.75
C THR A 195 -62.32 -23.10 51.95
N VAL A 196 -61.30 -23.90 52.25
CA VAL A 196 -61.39 -25.37 52.37
C VAL A 196 -60.76 -25.94 53.65
N THR A 197 -61.29 -27.08 54.12
CA THR A 197 -60.91 -27.80 55.37
C THR A 197 -60.54 -29.26 55.06
N LEU A 198 -59.60 -29.88 55.78
CA LEU A 198 -58.97 -31.19 55.41
C LEU A 198 -59.02 -32.25 56.55
N ASN A 199 -59.33 -33.54 56.25
CA ASN A 199 -59.31 -34.72 57.17
C ASN A 199 -59.41 -36.09 56.43
N VAL A 200 -58.95 -37.22 57.00
CA VAL A 200 -59.11 -38.63 56.48
C VAL A 200 -59.05 -39.73 57.57
N ASP A 201 -59.74 -40.87 57.37
CA ASP A 201 -59.79 -42.13 58.17
C ASP A 201 -59.83 -43.39 57.23
N ASP A 202 -59.72 -44.63 57.77
CA ASP A 202 -60.01 -45.95 57.11
C ASP A 202 -59.98 -47.11 58.16
N ALA A 203 -60.52 -48.34 58.00
CA ALA A 203 -61.92 -48.78 57.81
C ALA A 203 -62.15 -50.29 58.18
N ASP A 204 -63.16 -50.66 59.01
CA ASP A 204 -63.87 -51.98 59.01
C ASP A 204 -65.40 -51.76 58.87
N ALA A 205 -66.22 -52.81 58.65
CA ALA A 205 -67.62 -52.63 58.19
C ALA A 205 -68.71 -53.57 58.74
N ASP A 206 -68.39 -54.73 59.33
CA ASP A 206 -69.10 -55.17 60.54
C ASP A 206 -68.41 -54.36 61.66
N PRO A 207 -69.11 -53.47 62.40
CA PRO A 207 -68.45 -52.37 63.12
C PRO A 207 -67.75 -52.81 64.42
N SER A 208 -67.06 -53.96 64.43
CA SER A 208 -66.73 -54.67 65.66
C SER A 208 -65.44 -55.51 65.76
N ASN A 209 -64.62 -55.78 64.72
CA ASN A 209 -63.41 -56.63 64.95
C ASN A 209 -62.18 -56.63 64.01
N GLU A 210 -62.16 -55.96 62.85
CA GLU A 210 -61.13 -56.26 61.82
C GLU A 210 -59.86 -55.41 61.87
N PHE A 211 -59.84 -54.39 62.73
CA PHE A 211 -58.61 -54.00 63.38
C PHE A 211 -58.38 -54.86 64.64
N GLN A 212 -57.13 -55.31 64.82
CA GLN A 212 -56.57 -55.39 66.18
C GLN A 212 -56.41 -53.96 66.69
N THR A 213 -57.55 -53.36 67.05
CA THR A 213 -57.67 -51.99 67.52
C THR A 213 -56.87 -51.89 68.80
N LEU A 214 -55.73 -51.21 68.70
CA LEU A 214 -54.93 -50.73 69.81
C LEU A 214 -55.70 -49.58 70.49
N SER A 215 -56.79 -49.93 71.18
CA SER A 215 -57.68 -48.98 71.83
C SER A 215 -57.05 -48.56 73.16
N LEU A 216 -56.59 -47.31 73.23
CA LEU A 216 -56.15 -46.65 74.46
C LEU A 216 -57.36 -45.99 75.13
N ASN A 217 -57.86 -46.57 76.21
CA ASN A 217 -58.96 -45.99 76.99
C ASN A 217 -58.42 -45.41 78.31
N GLY A 218 -58.17 -44.10 78.31
CA GLY A 218 -57.37 -43.46 79.35
C GLY A 218 -55.96 -44.03 79.36
N LYS A 219 -55.62 -44.83 80.38
CA LYS A 219 -54.30 -45.47 80.49
C LYS A 219 -54.20 -46.80 79.72
N ASP A 220 -55.32 -47.40 79.35
CA ASP A 220 -55.38 -48.85 79.06
C ASP A 220 -55.35 -49.13 77.56
N LEU A 221 -54.19 -49.56 77.06
CA LEU A 221 -53.95 -49.97 75.68
C LEU A 221 -54.37 -51.43 75.49
N SER A 222 -55.51 -51.66 74.85
CA SER A 222 -56.12 -52.97 74.60
C SER A 222 -56.00 -53.39 73.14
N ILE A 223 -55.96 -54.70 72.86
CA ILE A 223 -55.93 -55.27 71.50
C ILE A 223 -57.15 -56.20 71.34
N THR A 224 -57.91 -56.07 70.24
CA THR A 224 -59.04 -56.98 69.96
C THR A 224 -58.57 -58.44 69.84
N ASN A 225 -59.15 -59.34 70.63
CA ASN A 225 -58.71 -60.74 70.85
C ASN A 225 -57.33 -60.90 71.55
N GLY A 226 -56.77 -59.83 72.13
CA GLY A 226 -55.48 -59.82 72.84
C GLY A 226 -55.57 -59.26 74.27
N ASN A 227 -54.40 -58.97 74.86
CA ASN A 227 -54.28 -58.46 76.24
C ASN A 227 -54.38 -56.92 76.29
N THR A 228 -54.74 -56.39 77.47
CA THR A 228 -54.76 -54.95 77.78
C THR A 228 -53.59 -54.55 78.70
N VAL A 229 -53.00 -53.38 78.47
CA VAL A 229 -51.85 -52.84 79.21
C VAL A 229 -52.13 -51.40 79.70
N THR A 230 -52.18 -51.23 81.03
CA THR A 230 -52.30 -49.92 81.70
C THR A 230 -50.97 -49.16 81.73
N LEU A 231 -50.89 -48.05 81.01
CA LEU A 231 -49.74 -47.14 80.94
C LEU A 231 -49.85 -46.06 82.03
N ASN A 232 -49.08 -46.18 83.13
CA ASN A 232 -49.30 -45.36 84.31
C ASN A 232 -48.58 -43.99 84.28
N VAL A 233 -49.29 -42.93 83.88
CA VAL A 233 -48.85 -41.51 83.95
C VAL A 233 -49.96 -40.63 84.54
N ASP A 234 -50.18 -40.67 85.86
CA ASP A 234 -51.26 -39.92 86.55
C ASP A 234 -51.40 -38.43 86.13
N ASP A 235 -52.62 -37.94 85.88
CA ASP A 235 -53.85 -38.32 86.60
C ASP A 235 -55.02 -39.03 85.87
N ALA A 236 -55.08 -39.37 84.57
CA ALA A 236 -54.14 -39.39 83.46
C ALA A 236 -54.91 -39.21 82.13
N ASP A 237 -54.23 -38.95 81.02
CA ASP A 237 -54.85 -38.51 79.77
C ASP A 237 -54.76 -39.47 78.55
N ALA A 238 -55.76 -39.32 77.66
CA ALA A 238 -55.92 -39.93 76.34
C ALA A 238 -55.56 -38.86 75.25
N ASP A 239 -55.41 -39.11 73.93
CA ASP A 239 -56.07 -40.04 72.97
C ASP A 239 -55.27 -40.08 71.62
N THR A 240 -55.61 -40.90 70.62
CA THR A 240 -54.76 -41.25 69.43
C THR A 240 -55.48 -41.52 68.09
N LEU A 241 -54.82 -41.24 66.93
CA LEU A 241 -55.02 -41.69 65.50
C LEU A 241 -55.77 -40.77 64.48
N ASN A 242 -55.18 -40.46 63.30
CA ASN A 242 -55.85 -39.82 62.12
C ASN A 242 -55.14 -39.84 60.69
N GLU A 243 -54.59 -40.96 60.15
CA GLU A 243 -53.60 -40.90 59.03
C GLU A 243 -53.68 -41.86 57.75
N ILE A 244 -54.33 -41.45 56.62
CA ILE A 244 -53.94 -41.62 55.13
C ILE A 244 -54.65 -42.63 54.14
N GLN A 245 -54.74 -42.28 52.81
CA GLN A 245 -55.35 -43.01 51.63
C GLN A 245 -54.48 -42.96 50.30
N THR A 246 -54.85 -43.64 49.17
CA THR A 246 -53.96 -43.90 47.97
C THR A 246 -54.53 -43.61 46.54
N LEU A 247 -53.66 -43.34 45.54
CA LEU A 247 -54.00 -43.06 44.11
C LEU A 247 -53.12 -43.85 43.08
N ALA A 248 -53.59 -44.09 41.84
CA ALA A 248 -52.83 -44.81 40.79
C ALA A 248 -53.12 -44.39 39.32
N ILE A 249 -52.11 -44.37 38.44
CA ILE A 249 -52.19 -44.00 37.01
C ILE A 249 -52.02 -45.23 36.10
N ASN A 250 -52.81 -45.34 35.04
CA ASN A 250 -52.63 -46.36 33.98
C ASN A 250 -52.89 -45.78 32.58
N GLY A 251 -51.96 -46.00 31.65
CA GLY A 251 -51.93 -45.31 30.36
C GLY A 251 -51.86 -43.81 30.57
N ASN A 252 -52.79 -43.07 29.97
CA ASN A 252 -52.93 -41.62 30.21
C ASN A 252 -53.95 -41.29 31.30
N ASN A 253 -54.54 -42.25 32.01
CA ASN A 253 -55.65 -42.00 32.92
C ASN A 253 -55.24 -42.17 34.38
N LEU A 254 -55.60 -41.20 35.23
CA LEU A 254 -55.51 -41.28 36.69
C LEU A 254 -56.81 -41.87 37.25
N SER A 255 -56.68 -42.84 38.14
CA SER A 255 -57.77 -43.48 38.88
C SER A 255 -57.51 -43.39 40.39
N ILE A 256 -58.56 -43.08 41.15
CA ILE A 256 -58.55 -43.08 42.61
C ILE A 256 -59.31 -44.34 43.06
N SER A 257 -58.81 -45.07 44.06
CA SER A 257 -59.49 -46.27 44.57
C SER A 257 -60.87 -45.90 45.10
N GLY A 258 -61.92 -46.55 44.57
CA GLY A 258 -63.33 -46.23 44.88
C GLY A 258 -63.91 -45.02 44.13
N GLY A 259 -63.13 -44.36 43.26
CA GLY A 259 -63.53 -43.14 42.55
C GLY A 259 -63.53 -43.26 41.02
N ASN A 260 -63.83 -42.13 40.37
CA ASN A 260 -63.87 -42.04 38.91
C ASN A 260 -62.47 -42.13 38.28
N THR A 261 -62.42 -42.50 37.00
CA THR A 261 -61.19 -42.52 36.20
C THR A 261 -61.17 -41.34 35.23
N VAL A 262 -60.10 -40.55 35.22
CA VAL A 262 -59.96 -39.31 34.43
C VAL A 262 -58.76 -39.41 33.50
N ALA A 263 -58.95 -39.13 32.21
CA ALA A 263 -57.86 -39.05 31.23
C ALA A 263 -57.08 -37.74 31.38
N LEU A 264 -55.78 -37.86 31.66
CA LEU A 264 -54.81 -36.76 31.69
C LEU A 264 -54.28 -36.46 30.27
N PRO A 265 -53.73 -35.25 29.98
CA PRO A 265 -53.17 -34.92 28.67
C PRO A 265 -51.73 -35.47 28.44
N THR A 266 -51.31 -35.62 27.18
CA THR A 266 -49.95 -36.05 26.83
C THR A 266 -48.99 -34.88 26.61
N THR A 267 -47.84 -34.85 27.29
CA THR A 267 -46.78 -33.85 27.05
C THR A 267 -45.73 -34.32 26.01
N PRO A 268 -44.98 -33.40 25.37
CA PRO A 268 -44.11 -33.73 24.23
C PRO A 268 -42.70 -34.24 24.56
N TRP A 269 -42.28 -34.23 25.82
CA TRP A 269 -41.01 -34.85 26.25
C TRP A 269 -41.21 -36.35 26.48
N LYS A 270 -40.30 -37.18 25.98
CA LYS A 270 -40.34 -38.63 26.19
C LYS A 270 -39.05 -39.14 26.78
N GLN A 271 -39.19 -40.05 27.74
CA GLN A 271 -38.10 -40.87 28.25
C GLN A 271 -38.24 -42.28 27.66
N ASN A 272 -37.12 -42.87 27.25
CA ASN A 272 -37.02 -44.30 27.00
C ASN A 272 -35.89 -44.88 27.88
N ASN A 273 -35.65 -46.18 27.77
CA ASN A 273 -34.69 -46.90 28.61
C ASN A 273 -33.21 -46.47 28.38
N THR A 274 -32.93 -45.58 27.43
CA THR A 274 -31.58 -45.10 27.10
C THR A 274 -31.43 -43.57 27.11
N GLY A 275 -32.48 -42.79 27.41
CA GLY A 275 -32.38 -41.34 27.56
C GLY A 275 -33.71 -40.57 27.60
N ILE A 276 -33.63 -39.29 27.96
CA ILE A 276 -34.72 -38.31 27.85
C ILE A 276 -34.50 -37.52 26.55
N TYR A 277 -35.54 -37.39 25.73
CA TYR A 277 -35.49 -36.65 24.46
C TYR A 277 -36.77 -35.87 24.22
N TYR A 278 -36.67 -34.73 23.54
CA TYR A 278 -37.85 -34.04 23.02
C TYR A 278 -38.36 -34.81 21.81
N LYS A 279 -39.66 -35.15 21.77
CA LYS A 279 -40.19 -35.99 20.68
C LYS A 279 -40.03 -35.32 19.30
N ASN A 280 -39.93 -33.99 19.26
CA ASN A 280 -39.85 -33.16 18.05
C ASN A 280 -38.81 -31.97 18.16
N GLY A 281 -37.57 -32.12 18.67
CA GLY A 281 -36.57 -31.00 18.67
C GLY A 281 -35.32 -31.11 19.59
N THR A 282 -34.61 -29.99 19.85
CA THR A 282 -33.19 -29.88 20.35
C THR A 282 -32.97 -29.29 21.77
N VAL A 283 -31.76 -29.44 22.35
CA VAL A 283 -31.38 -29.15 23.78
C VAL A 283 -29.99 -28.47 23.93
N SER A 284 -29.73 -27.66 24.99
CA SER A 284 -28.47 -26.90 25.28
C SER A 284 -28.11 -26.81 26.79
N ILE A 285 -26.83 -26.63 27.20
CA ILE A 285 -26.38 -26.64 28.63
C ILE A 285 -25.17 -25.71 28.98
N ASN A 286 -25.29 -24.95 30.11
CA ASN A 286 -24.27 -24.24 30.95
C ASN A 286 -23.68 -22.85 30.54
N THR A 287 -23.87 -21.83 31.40
CA THR A 287 -23.15 -20.54 31.39
C THR A 287 -22.85 -19.96 32.80
N GLN A 288 -21.83 -20.45 33.50
CA GLN A 288 -21.05 -19.64 34.46
C GLN A 288 -19.57 -20.03 34.45
N ALA A 289 -18.77 -19.30 33.67
CA ALA A 289 -17.31 -19.27 33.80
C ALA A 289 -16.83 -17.83 33.65
N SER A 290 -16.21 -17.29 34.71
CA SER A 290 -15.59 -15.97 34.69
C SER A 290 -14.36 -15.98 33.79
N TYR A 291 -14.51 -15.44 32.57
CA TYR A 291 -13.44 -15.21 31.58
C TYR A 291 -12.78 -16.50 31.02
N ARG A 292 -12.80 -16.63 29.68
CA ARG A 292 -12.02 -17.59 28.87
C ARG A 292 -12.46 -19.07 28.94
N ASP A 293 -13.62 -19.39 28.38
CA ASP A 293 -13.73 -20.45 27.35
C ASP A 293 -15.11 -20.41 26.69
N SER A 294 -15.21 -20.83 25.42
CA SER A 294 -16.41 -20.65 24.59
C SER A 294 -16.66 -21.81 23.64
N THR A 295 -16.89 -23.00 24.20
CA THR A 295 -17.49 -24.15 23.49
C THR A 295 -18.57 -24.78 24.35
N LEU A 296 -19.82 -24.71 23.89
CA LEU A 296 -21.03 -25.06 24.65
C LEU A 296 -21.52 -26.50 24.42
N LEU A 297 -20.99 -27.20 23.42
CA LEU A 297 -21.50 -28.51 22.97
C LEU A 297 -20.41 -29.36 22.32
N THR A 298 -20.40 -30.66 22.63
CA THR A 298 -19.57 -31.70 22.01
C THR A 298 -20.46 -32.87 21.58
N ILE A 299 -20.35 -33.34 20.34
CA ILE A 299 -21.12 -34.47 19.79
C ILE A 299 -20.15 -35.57 19.35
N THR A 300 -20.33 -36.79 19.85
CA THR A 300 -19.51 -37.97 19.51
C THR A 300 -20.38 -39.22 19.33
N ASP A 301 -20.77 -39.51 18.09
CA ASP A 301 -21.42 -40.76 17.67
C ASP A 301 -20.76 -41.25 16.38
N SER A 302 -20.62 -42.57 16.22
CA SER A 302 -19.96 -43.23 15.09
C SER A 302 -20.88 -43.55 13.90
N ASN A 303 -22.19 -43.35 14.01
CA ASN A 303 -23.16 -43.64 12.94
C ASN A 303 -23.73 -42.39 12.24
N ILE A 304 -23.01 -41.26 12.30
CA ILE A 304 -23.48 -40.01 11.70
C ILE A 304 -23.18 -39.98 10.19
N PHE A 305 -24.19 -40.36 9.38
CA PHE A 305 -24.20 -40.13 7.94
C PHE A 305 -24.91 -38.80 7.64
N ASN A 306 -24.27 -37.92 6.87
CA ASN A 306 -24.65 -36.52 6.61
C ASN A 306 -24.59 -35.57 7.83
N LEU A 307 -23.37 -35.24 8.28
CA LEU A 307 -23.08 -33.90 8.82
C LEU A 307 -22.69 -32.98 7.64
N PRO A 308 -23.60 -32.11 7.14
CA PRO A 308 -23.33 -31.29 5.95
C PRO A 308 -22.36 -30.12 6.20
N ALA A 309 -22.00 -29.86 7.46
CA ALA A 309 -20.97 -28.89 7.79
C ALA A 309 -20.04 -29.42 8.89
N LEU A 310 -18.79 -29.58 8.50
CA LEU A 310 -17.58 -29.37 9.30
C LEU A 310 -17.86 -28.70 10.66
N MET A 311 -17.88 -29.49 11.74
CA MET A 311 -17.98 -29.01 13.12
C MET A 311 -16.69 -28.25 13.48
N PHE A 312 -16.68 -26.96 13.23
CA PHE A 312 -15.59 -26.07 13.61
C PHE A 312 -16.12 -24.91 14.44
N LEU A 313 -15.33 -24.53 15.45
CA LEU A 313 -15.61 -23.41 16.34
C LEU A 313 -15.93 -22.16 15.50
N TYR A 314 -17.21 -21.79 15.43
CA TYR A 314 -17.69 -20.62 14.74
C TYR A 314 -17.97 -19.52 15.77
N GLY A 315 -17.12 -18.50 15.76
CA GLY A 315 -17.29 -17.33 16.61
C GLY A 315 -17.95 -16.21 15.81
N ARG A 316 -19.16 -15.81 16.23
CA ARG A 316 -19.78 -14.55 15.81
C ARG A 316 -19.88 -13.62 17.00
N GLY A 317 -19.39 -12.39 16.84
CA GLY A 317 -19.50 -11.34 17.85
C GLY A 317 -19.95 -10.04 17.21
N THR A 318 -20.98 -9.42 17.80
CA THR A 318 -21.42 -8.06 17.49
C THR A 318 -21.00 -7.11 18.63
N ASP A 319 -20.89 -5.81 18.33
CA ASP A 319 -20.85 -4.72 19.32
C ASP A 319 -19.83 -4.85 20.46
N ASN A 320 -18.55 -4.83 20.11
CA ASN A 320 -17.40 -4.70 21.04
C ASN A 320 -17.20 -5.83 22.07
N GLY A 321 -18.14 -6.79 22.20
CA GLY A 321 -18.02 -7.91 23.13
C GLY A 321 -16.97 -8.96 22.75
N LEU A 322 -16.67 -9.08 21.45
CA LEU A 322 -15.71 -10.05 20.91
C LEU A 322 -14.68 -9.35 20.02
N SER A 323 -13.71 -8.69 20.64
CA SER A 323 -12.68 -7.90 19.97
C SER A 323 -11.60 -8.74 19.25
N SER A 324 -11.47 -10.03 19.58
CA SER A 324 -10.58 -10.92 18.83
C SER A 324 -11.07 -12.37 18.77
N ALA A 325 -10.87 -13.03 17.63
CA ALA A 325 -11.21 -14.44 17.40
C ALA A 325 -10.03 -15.21 16.79
N ARG A 326 -9.80 -16.45 17.25
CA ARG A 326 -8.71 -17.35 16.81
C ARG A 326 -9.24 -18.74 16.45
N LEU A 327 -9.93 -18.86 15.32
CA LEU A 327 -10.81 -20.00 14.99
C LEU A 327 -10.58 -20.50 13.55
N LEU A 328 -11.25 -21.59 13.10
CA LEU A 328 -11.17 -21.96 11.67
C LEU A 328 -11.97 -20.98 10.80
N HIS A 329 -13.20 -20.66 11.24
CA HIS A 329 -14.08 -19.66 10.65
C HIS A 329 -14.50 -18.70 11.76
N ALA A 330 -14.27 -17.40 11.56
CA ALA A 330 -14.82 -16.38 12.45
C ALA A 330 -15.45 -15.24 11.65
N THR A 331 -16.51 -14.66 12.20
CA THR A 331 -17.22 -13.52 11.62
C THR A 331 -17.40 -12.45 12.69
N ILE A 332 -16.62 -11.37 12.62
CA ILE A 332 -16.70 -10.28 13.59
C ILE A 332 -17.46 -9.13 12.95
N ASP A 333 -18.53 -8.70 13.61
CA ASP A 333 -19.48 -7.68 13.17
C ASP A 333 -19.39 -6.50 14.16
N ALA A 334 -18.21 -5.89 14.21
CA ALA A 334 -17.83 -4.90 15.22
C ALA A 334 -16.94 -3.81 14.61
N THR A 335 -17.00 -2.61 15.19
CA THR A 335 -16.22 -1.45 14.74
C THR A 335 -14.73 -1.76 14.62
N ASN A 336 -14.11 -2.35 15.65
CA ASN A 336 -12.67 -2.65 15.74
C ASN A 336 -12.38 -4.17 15.91
N GLY A 337 -12.87 -5.03 15.02
CA GLY A 337 -12.73 -6.49 15.15
C GLY A 337 -11.40 -7.08 14.63
N ASP A 338 -10.68 -7.86 15.44
CA ASP A 338 -9.44 -8.58 15.05
C ASP A 338 -9.68 -10.08 14.84
N ASN A 339 -9.70 -10.51 13.58
CA ASN A 339 -9.92 -11.89 13.19
C ASN A 339 -8.59 -12.59 12.84
N THR A 340 -8.32 -13.75 13.43
CA THR A 340 -7.22 -14.64 13.05
C THR A 340 -7.77 -16.03 12.74
N ALA A 341 -8.11 -16.30 11.48
CA ALA A 341 -8.81 -17.51 11.08
C ALA A 341 -8.41 -18.02 9.69
N ILE A 342 -8.66 -19.30 9.38
CA ILE A 342 -8.44 -19.82 8.01
C ILE A 342 -9.40 -19.15 7.02
N TYR A 343 -10.67 -18.97 7.41
CA TYR A 343 -11.62 -18.06 6.76
C TYR A 343 -12.05 -16.97 7.74
N GLY A 344 -11.65 -15.73 7.47
CA GLY A 344 -11.98 -14.56 8.29
C GLY A 344 -12.92 -13.61 7.56
N SER A 345 -14.11 -13.36 8.11
CA SER A 345 -14.97 -12.27 7.66
C SER A 345 -15.01 -11.19 8.73
N ALA A 346 -14.81 -9.94 8.32
CA ALA A 346 -15.03 -8.78 9.16
C ALA A 346 -15.95 -7.80 8.43
N ILE A 347 -17.04 -7.46 9.08
CA ILE A 347 -18.09 -6.58 8.57
C ILE A 347 -18.18 -5.45 9.58
N GLY A 348 -17.65 -4.27 9.21
CA GLY A 348 -17.50 -3.18 10.15
C GLY A 348 -18.33 -1.98 9.74
N SER A 349 -19.21 -1.50 10.61
CA SER A 349 -19.45 -0.06 10.61
C SER A 349 -18.20 0.61 11.17
N LEU A 350 -17.28 0.95 10.25
CA LEU A 350 -16.61 2.24 10.26
C LEU A 350 -15.56 2.41 11.41
N VAL A 351 -14.31 1.91 11.20
CA VAL A 351 -12.98 2.17 11.86
C VAL A 351 -12.24 0.93 12.40
N ALA A 352 -11.25 0.47 11.61
CA ALA A 352 -10.00 -0.17 12.09
C ALA A 352 -9.99 -1.62 12.64
N GLY A 353 -10.75 -2.55 12.04
CA GLY A 353 -10.54 -4.00 12.22
C GLY A 353 -9.57 -4.66 11.22
N TYR A 354 -9.01 -5.82 11.61
CA TYR A 354 -8.04 -6.60 10.83
C TYR A 354 -8.50 -8.07 10.61
N ASN A 355 -8.39 -8.60 9.40
CA ASN A 355 -8.45 -10.04 9.13
C ASN A 355 -7.04 -10.60 8.89
N LYS A 356 -6.67 -11.71 9.54
CA LYS A 356 -5.36 -12.39 9.41
C LYS A 356 -5.61 -13.89 9.14
N GLY A 357 -5.36 -14.38 7.92
CA GLY A 357 -5.87 -15.71 7.54
C GLY A 357 -5.37 -16.29 6.23
N ILE A 358 -6.00 -17.39 5.76
CA ILE A 358 -5.77 -17.90 4.40
C ILE A 358 -6.70 -17.18 3.42
N SER A 359 -7.98 -17.03 3.78
CA SER A 359 -8.98 -16.27 3.02
C SER A 359 -9.64 -15.22 3.91
N GLY A 360 -9.65 -13.96 3.46
CA GLY A 360 -10.22 -12.82 4.20
C GLY A 360 -11.24 -12.03 3.37
N PHE A 361 -12.41 -11.76 3.94
CA PHE A 361 -13.41 -10.84 3.38
C PHE A 361 -13.59 -9.61 4.28
N ALA A 362 -13.53 -8.44 3.67
CA ALA A 362 -13.62 -7.14 4.34
C ALA A 362 -14.66 -6.25 3.66
N SER A 363 -15.65 -5.77 4.43
CA SER A 363 -16.57 -4.71 3.97
C SER A 363 -16.49 -3.48 4.87
N ASN A 364 -16.42 -2.29 4.24
CA ASN A 364 -16.40 -0.96 4.88
C ASN A 364 -15.22 -0.66 5.83
N SER A 365 -14.05 -0.28 5.27
CA SER A 365 -12.87 0.25 5.99
C SER A 365 -12.09 -0.74 6.87
N LEU A 366 -11.64 -1.85 6.29
CA LEU A 366 -10.92 -2.92 7.02
C LEU A 366 -9.68 -3.39 6.24
N THR A 367 -8.75 -4.06 6.93
CA THR A 367 -7.49 -4.56 6.34
C THR A 367 -7.38 -6.08 6.41
N ASN A 368 -7.15 -6.72 5.27
CA ASN A 368 -6.90 -8.17 5.14
C ASN A 368 -5.39 -8.46 5.07
N TYR A 369 -4.94 -9.50 5.76
CA TYR A 369 -3.61 -10.10 5.69
C TYR A 369 -3.76 -11.61 5.41
N GLY A 370 -3.39 -12.11 4.22
CA GLY A 370 -3.58 -13.53 3.93
C GLY A 370 -3.17 -14.03 2.54
N LEU A 371 -3.56 -15.24 2.18
CA LEU A 371 -3.30 -15.77 0.83
C LEU A 371 -4.26 -15.17 -0.20
N PHE A 372 -5.54 -15.07 0.16
CA PHE A 372 -6.62 -14.46 -0.62
C PHE A 372 -7.32 -13.37 0.22
N GLY A 373 -7.49 -12.17 -0.32
CA GLY A 373 -8.16 -11.05 0.35
C GLY A 373 -9.10 -10.30 -0.60
N GLU A 374 -10.37 -10.18 -0.22
CA GLU A 374 -11.36 -9.36 -0.92
C GLU A 374 -11.80 -8.17 -0.06
N ALA A 375 -11.79 -6.97 -0.65
CA ALA A 375 -12.17 -5.73 0.02
C ALA A 375 -13.23 -4.93 -0.77
N ASN A 376 -14.35 -4.63 -0.12
CA ASN A 376 -15.48 -3.88 -0.69
C ASN A 376 -15.86 -2.70 0.25
N PRO A 377 -15.37 -1.46 0.03
CA PRO A 377 -15.42 -0.38 1.04
C PRO A 377 -16.74 0.36 1.20
N GLY A 378 -17.76 0.04 0.40
CA GLY A 378 -18.99 0.85 0.35
C GLY A 378 -18.72 2.32 -0.01
N VAL A 379 -19.54 3.22 0.53
CA VAL A 379 -19.67 4.59 -0.02
C VAL A 379 -18.49 5.52 0.29
N LYS A 380 -17.82 5.37 1.45
CA LYS A 380 -16.67 6.22 1.85
C LYS A 380 -15.64 5.49 2.73
N GLY A 381 -15.14 4.33 2.31
CA GLY A 381 -14.15 3.56 3.09
C GLY A 381 -12.75 3.46 2.46
N THR A 382 -11.73 3.29 3.30
CA THR A 382 -10.34 2.99 2.94
C THR A 382 -10.07 1.54 3.34
N SER A 383 -9.94 0.61 2.39
CA SER A 383 -9.70 -0.81 2.67
C SER A 383 -8.43 -1.30 1.99
N ALA A 384 -7.74 -2.25 2.63
CA ALA A 384 -6.42 -2.72 2.19
C ALA A 384 -6.30 -4.25 2.19
N ASN A 385 -5.70 -4.81 1.14
CA ASN A 385 -5.40 -6.24 1.03
C ASN A 385 -3.88 -6.45 1.01
N TYR A 386 -3.33 -7.23 1.94
CA TYR A 386 -1.92 -7.62 2.01
C TYR A 386 -1.81 -9.14 1.84
N GLY A 387 -1.18 -9.65 0.77
CA GLY A 387 -1.23 -11.10 0.53
C GLY A 387 -0.65 -11.64 -0.76
N VAL A 388 -1.16 -12.79 -1.22
CA VAL A 388 -0.80 -13.37 -2.52
C VAL A 388 -1.79 -12.94 -3.61
N TYR A 389 -3.09 -12.94 -3.34
CA TYR A 389 -4.13 -12.49 -4.27
C TYR A 389 -5.09 -11.51 -3.59
N GLY A 390 -5.15 -10.27 -4.07
CA GLY A 390 -5.98 -9.20 -3.54
C GLY A 390 -6.97 -8.66 -4.58
N THR A 391 -8.27 -8.73 -4.31
CA THR A 391 -9.32 -8.09 -5.12
C THR A 391 -9.96 -6.94 -4.37
N SER A 392 -10.24 -5.84 -5.08
CA SER A 392 -11.06 -4.76 -4.53
C SER A 392 -12.05 -4.16 -5.53
N SER A 393 -13.23 -3.87 -5.00
CA SER A 393 -14.39 -3.32 -5.71
C SER A 393 -14.86 -2.08 -4.94
N GLY A 394 -15.05 -0.94 -5.62
CA GLY A 394 -15.53 0.29 -4.97
C GLY A 394 -14.83 1.57 -5.43
N THR A 395 -14.86 2.58 -4.55
CA THR A 395 -14.39 3.95 -4.80
C THR A 395 -12.86 4.09 -4.69
N THR A 396 -12.34 5.28 -5.02
CA THR A 396 -10.91 5.61 -5.30
C THR A 396 -9.88 5.32 -4.20
N ASN A 397 -10.25 4.72 -3.08
CA ASN A 397 -9.44 4.66 -1.86
C ASN A 397 -8.85 3.27 -1.53
N ASN A 398 -9.11 2.25 -2.36
CA ASN A 398 -8.61 0.89 -2.15
C ASN A 398 -7.09 0.71 -2.36
N ILE A 399 -6.47 -0.17 -1.57
CA ILE A 399 -5.07 -0.57 -1.72
C ILE A 399 -4.97 -2.10 -1.81
N ASN A 400 -4.40 -2.64 -2.89
CA ASN A 400 -3.99 -4.05 -2.97
C ASN A 400 -2.46 -4.12 -2.93
N CYS A 401 -1.89 -4.97 -2.08
CA CYS A 401 -0.45 -5.18 -1.87
C CYS A 401 -0.17 -6.68 -1.85
N GLY A 402 0.36 -7.27 -2.92
CA GLY A 402 0.59 -8.71 -2.94
C GLY A 402 1.33 -9.25 -4.15
N VAL A 403 1.17 -10.53 -4.47
CA VAL A 403 1.72 -11.08 -5.72
C VAL A 403 0.81 -10.69 -6.90
N PHE A 404 -0.50 -10.83 -6.74
CA PHE A 404 -1.53 -10.46 -7.72
C PHE A 404 -2.52 -9.48 -7.10
N GLY A 405 -2.68 -8.29 -7.68
CA GLY A 405 -3.67 -7.29 -7.28
C GLY A 405 -4.63 -6.98 -8.43
N LYS A 406 -5.95 -7.07 -8.19
CA LYS A 406 -6.97 -6.80 -9.22
C LYS A 406 -8.05 -5.83 -8.71
N GLY A 407 -8.10 -4.64 -9.31
CA GLY A 407 -9.19 -3.68 -9.12
C GLY A 407 -10.29 -3.86 -10.15
N THR A 408 -11.50 -4.22 -9.72
CA THR A 408 -12.68 -4.30 -10.60
C THR A 408 -13.39 -2.97 -10.77
N GLY A 409 -13.20 -2.04 -9.83
CA GLY A 409 -13.64 -0.65 -9.88
C GLY A 409 -12.48 0.33 -9.78
N SER A 410 -12.65 1.41 -9.03
CA SER A 410 -11.55 2.34 -8.72
C SER A 410 -10.70 1.81 -7.55
N THR A 411 -9.39 1.86 -7.71
CA THR A 411 -8.43 1.49 -6.66
C THR A 411 -7.34 2.54 -6.59
N LYS A 412 -7.04 3.04 -5.39
CA LYS A 412 -5.95 4.00 -5.18
C LYS A 412 -4.62 3.41 -5.66
N PHE A 413 -4.29 2.21 -5.19
CA PHE A 413 -3.04 1.52 -5.56
C PHE A 413 -3.17 0.00 -5.70
N ASN A 414 -2.43 -0.58 -6.63
CA ASN A 414 -2.16 -2.03 -6.71
C ASN A 414 -0.65 -2.25 -6.77
N PHE A 415 -0.04 -2.66 -5.67
CA PHE A 415 1.37 -3.01 -5.58
C PHE A 415 1.55 -4.54 -5.68
N GLY A 416 2.37 -5.03 -6.60
CA GLY A 416 2.68 -6.47 -6.64
C GLY A 416 3.56 -6.99 -7.76
N LEU A 417 3.54 -8.30 -8.00
CA LEU A 417 4.18 -8.88 -9.19
C LEU A 417 3.34 -8.57 -10.45
N TYR A 418 2.01 -8.72 -10.33
CA TYR A 418 1.02 -8.39 -11.35
C TYR A 418 -0.10 -7.54 -10.75
N GLY A 419 -0.21 -6.27 -11.16
CA GLY A 419 -1.27 -5.34 -10.75
C GLY A 419 -2.16 -4.96 -11.94
N SER A 420 -3.47 -5.18 -11.85
CA SER A 420 -4.42 -4.96 -12.95
C SER A 420 -5.66 -4.18 -12.52
N THR A 421 -6.12 -3.19 -13.30
CA THR A 421 -7.36 -2.45 -13.04
C THR A 421 -8.28 -2.33 -14.25
N ASN A 422 -9.59 -2.41 -14.01
CA ASN A 422 -10.62 -2.21 -15.04
C ASN A 422 -11.46 -0.93 -14.84
N GLY A 423 -11.26 -0.18 -13.75
CA GLY A 423 -11.99 1.06 -13.43
C GLY A 423 -11.14 2.33 -13.47
N VAL A 424 -11.68 3.42 -12.91
CA VAL A 424 -11.15 4.78 -13.15
C VAL A 424 -10.15 5.26 -12.09
N GLY A 425 -9.13 6.00 -12.53
CA GLY A 425 -8.22 6.79 -11.68
C GLY A 425 -7.37 5.97 -10.69
N THR A 426 -6.50 5.09 -11.20
CA THR A 426 -5.80 4.08 -10.37
C THR A 426 -4.29 4.08 -10.56
N ASN A 427 -3.51 3.76 -9.52
CA ASN A 427 -2.05 3.58 -9.64
C ASN A 427 -1.63 2.11 -9.52
N ASN A 428 -1.30 1.47 -10.63
CA ASN A 428 -0.74 0.11 -10.64
C ASN A 428 0.79 0.17 -10.57
N ALA A 429 1.40 -0.67 -9.74
CA ALA A 429 2.83 -0.71 -9.52
C ALA A 429 3.31 -2.15 -9.35
N GLY A 430 4.23 -2.63 -10.20
CA GLY A 430 4.70 -4.01 -10.12
C GLY A 430 5.72 -4.44 -11.15
N VAL A 431 5.93 -5.75 -11.34
CA VAL A 431 6.70 -6.23 -12.51
C VAL A 431 5.84 -6.09 -13.77
N PHE A 432 4.56 -6.45 -13.67
CA PHE A 432 3.53 -6.22 -14.67
C PHE A 432 2.45 -5.30 -14.08
N ALA A 433 2.20 -4.15 -14.72
CA ALA A 433 1.21 -3.17 -14.29
C ALA A 433 0.28 -2.84 -15.46
N GLU A 434 -0.99 -3.23 -15.39
CA GLU A 434 -1.95 -3.11 -16.50
C GLU A 434 -3.23 -2.34 -16.10
N CYS A 435 -3.69 -1.44 -16.95
CA CYS A 435 -4.98 -0.77 -16.79
C CYS A 435 -5.82 -0.93 -18.06
N ASN A 436 -7.11 -1.28 -17.91
CA ASN A 436 -8.09 -1.41 -18.99
C ASN A 436 -9.28 -0.44 -18.85
N GLY A 437 -9.34 0.34 -17.76
CA GLY A 437 -10.38 1.36 -17.51
C GLY A 437 -9.95 2.76 -17.96
N SER A 438 -10.86 3.73 -17.97
CA SER A 438 -10.60 5.13 -18.38
C SER A 438 -10.20 6.04 -17.21
N GLY A 439 -9.39 7.09 -17.41
CA GLY A 439 -9.04 8.06 -16.36
C GLY A 439 -7.63 8.64 -16.49
N SER A 440 -7.06 9.09 -15.37
CA SER A 440 -5.78 9.83 -15.29
C SER A 440 -4.76 9.22 -14.31
N GLY A 441 -4.76 7.90 -14.16
CA GLY A 441 -3.88 7.18 -13.24
C GLY A 441 -2.49 6.88 -13.82
N GLN A 442 -1.75 5.99 -13.15
CA GLN A 442 -0.39 5.61 -13.54
C GLN A 442 -0.22 4.09 -13.52
N ASN A 443 0.57 3.55 -14.45
CA ASN A 443 1.09 2.17 -14.38
C ASN A 443 2.61 2.25 -14.25
N ILE A 444 3.21 1.58 -13.27
CA ILE A 444 4.63 1.67 -12.95
C ILE A 444 5.19 0.24 -12.91
N GLY A 445 6.17 -0.11 -13.73
CA GLY A 445 6.74 -1.46 -13.65
C GLY A 445 7.85 -1.84 -14.61
N VAL A 446 8.13 -3.14 -14.71
CA VAL A 446 9.02 -3.63 -15.79
C VAL A 446 8.26 -3.63 -17.11
N TYR A 447 7.01 -4.10 -17.09
CA TYR A 447 6.04 -3.97 -18.19
C TYR A 447 4.83 -3.17 -17.68
N ALA A 448 4.56 -2.01 -18.27
CA ALA A 448 3.49 -1.09 -17.89
C ALA A 448 2.56 -0.85 -19.09
N LYS A 449 1.28 -1.25 -18.97
CA LYS A 449 0.31 -1.25 -20.07
C LYS A 449 -0.95 -0.45 -19.76
N ALA A 450 -1.42 0.36 -20.70
CA ALA A 450 -2.74 0.99 -20.60
C ALA A 450 -3.58 0.77 -21.86
N GLN A 451 -4.80 0.26 -21.69
CA GLN A 451 -5.82 0.14 -22.72
C GLN A 451 -6.86 1.24 -22.52
N ASN A 452 -7.20 1.97 -23.59
CA ASN A 452 -8.29 2.96 -23.65
C ASN A 452 -8.28 4.10 -22.58
N SER A 453 -7.10 4.53 -22.11
CA SER A 453 -6.99 5.41 -20.94
C SER A 453 -6.01 6.59 -21.05
N GLY A 454 -6.30 7.68 -20.34
CA GLY A 454 -5.43 8.88 -20.24
C GLY A 454 -4.29 8.73 -19.22
N PHE A 455 -3.72 7.53 -19.10
CA PHE A 455 -2.76 7.15 -18.05
C PHE A 455 -1.30 7.39 -18.47
N ILE A 456 -0.42 7.51 -17.48
CA ILE A 456 1.03 7.51 -17.69
C ILE A 456 1.59 6.13 -17.35
N ASN A 457 2.24 5.48 -18.32
CA ASN A 457 2.95 4.22 -18.17
C ASN A 457 4.44 4.51 -17.95
N TYR A 458 4.97 4.19 -16.78
CA TYR A 458 6.39 4.25 -16.44
C TYR A 458 6.96 2.83 -16.41
N GLY A 459 7.98 2.51 -17.20
CA GLY A 459 8.60 1.19 -17.08
C GLY A 459 9.71 0.86 -18.06
N VAL A 460 10.34 -0.31 -17.90
CA VAL A 460 11.34 -0.79 -18.86
C VAL A 460 10.68 -0.98 -20.24
N LEU A 461 9.45 -1.49 -20.26
CA LEU A 461 8.57 -1.54 -21.42
C LEU A 461 7.24 -0.85 -21.08
N GLY A 462 6.94 0.27 -21.73
CA GLY A 462 5.69 1.01 -21.59
C GLY A 462 4.85 0.90 -22.86
N GLU A 463 3.66 0.29 -22.78
CA GLU A 463 2.79 0.04 -23.95
C GLU A 463 1.38 0.63 -23.79
N SER A 464 0.82 1.14 -24.89
CA SER A 464 -0.57 1.58 -24.91
C SER A 464 -1.41 1.12 -26.10
N ALA A 465 -2.70 0.89 -25.83
CA ALA A 465 -3.70 0.51 -26.81
C ALA A 465 -5.01 1.27 -26.56
N GLY A 466 -5.14 2.50 -27.08
CA GLY A 466 -6.35 3.30 -26.85
C GLY A 466 -6.17 4.78 -27.17
N LYS A 467 -6.69 5.67 -26.30
CA LYS A 467 -6.55 7.14 -26.39
C LYS A 467 -5.85 7.69 -25.15
N GLY A 468 -4.90 8.61 -25.34
CA GLY A 468 -4.52 9.60 -24.31
C GLY A 468 -3.32 9.28 -23.41
N THR A 469 -2.61 8.17 -23.62
CA THR A 469 -1.49 7.77 -22.75
C THR A 469 -0.18 8.51 -23.00
N TRP A 470 0.64 8.63 -21.95
CA TRP A 470 2.09 8.83 -22.07
C TRP A 470 2.82 7.54 -21.71
N ASN A 471 3.74 7.06 -22.55
CA ASN A 471 4.59 5.90 -22.27
C ASN A 471 6.03 6.36 -22.02
N ILE A 472 6.66 5.93 -20.92
CA ILE A 472 7.93 6.46 -20.43
C ILE A 472 8.87 5.33 -19.97
N GLY A 473 10.02 5.17 -20.64
CA GLY A 473 11.14 4.37 -20.16
C GLY A 473 11.94 3.68 -21.27
N VAL A 474 12.49 2.48 -21.10
CA VAL A 474 13.54 1.98 -22.03
C VAL A 474 12.97 1.70 -23.43
N GLY A 475 11.87 0.93 -23.52
CA GLY A 475 11.06 0.75 -24.72
C GLY A 475 9.66 1.33 -24.49
N ALA A 476 9.29 2.41 -25.17
CA ALA A 476 7.98 3.04 -25.01
C ALA A 476 7.21 3.08 -26.33
N GLY A 477 6.05 2.44 -26.40
CA GLY A 477 5.30 2.34 -27.64
C GLY A 477 3.80 2.13 -27.55
N CYS A 478 3.16 2.04 -28.72
CA CYS A 478 1.71 1.88 -28.81
C CYS A 478 1.25 1.02 -29.99
N ALA A 479 0.21 0.22 -29.74
CA ALA A 479 -0.35 -0.77 -30.67
C ALA A 479 -1.72 -0.37 -31.27
N ALA A 480 -2.29 0.79 -30.90
CA ALA A 480 -3.60 1.23 -31.38
C ALA A 480 -3.69 2.75 -31.62
N SER A 481 -4.72 3.17 -32.37
CA SER A 481 -4.96 4.55 -32.78
C SER A 481 -5.31 5.49 -31.61
N GLY A 482 -4.44 6.46 -31.31
CA GLY A 482 -4.66 7.42 -30.23
C GLY A 482 -3.69 8.60 -30.24
N THR A 483 -3.93 9.57 -29.35
CA THR A 483 -3.05 10.74 -29.16
C THR A 483 -1.90 10.43 -28.19
N HIS A 484 -1.10 9.42 -28.49
CA HIS A 484 -0.04 8.94 -27.59
C HIS A 484 1.25 9.75 -27.70
N THR A 485 1.93 9.91 -26.56
CA THR A 485 3.29 10.44 -26.47
C THR A 485 4.22 9.40 -25.85
N ASN A 486 5.31 9.05 -26.52
CA ASN A 486 6.30 8.08 -26.03
C ASN A 486 7.61 8.81 -25.67
N TYR A 487 8.25 8.42 -24.58
CA TYR A 487 9.55 8.91 -24.11
C TYR A 487 10.44 7.72 -23.77
N GLY A 488 11.64 7.60 -24.34
CA GLY A 488 12.49 6.46 -24.04
C GLY A 488 13.82 6.31 -24.76
N MET A 489 14.49 5.17 -24.58
CA MET A 489 15.66 4.86 -25.41
C MET A 489 15.21 4.40 -26.81
N TYR A 490 14.28 3.45 -26.84
CA TYR A 490 13.58 2.97 -28.02
C TYR A 490 12.13 3.42 -27.93
N THR A 491 11.63 4.10 -28.96
CA THR A 491 10.26 4.61 -29.00
C THR A 491 9.59 4.25 -30.31
N GLY A 492 8.28 3.97 -30.31
CA GLY A 492 7.60 3.70 -31.58
C GLY A 492 6.19 3.15 -31.48
N GLY A 493 5.63 2.81 -32.64
CA GLY A 493 4.29 2.23 -32.74
C GLY A 493 3.52 2.76 -33.93
N ASP A 494 2.39 2.11 -34.22
CA ASP A 494 1.67 2.27 -35.48
C ASP A 494 0.89 3.59 -35.60
N ASN A 495 0.65 4.27 -34.47
CA ASN A 495 -0.14 5.50 -34.39
C ASN A 495 0.34 6.48 -33.29
N ALA A 496 1.60 6.43 -32.87
CA ALA A 496 2.14 7.38 -31.90
C ALA A 496 2.13 8.80 -32.47
N LYS A 497 1.51 9.77 -31.77
CA LYS A 497 1.48 11.16 -32.22
C LYS A 497 2.84 11.82 -32.04
N ILE A 498 3.51 11.56 -30.91
CA ILE A 498 4.84 12.10 -30.61
C ILE A 498 5.72 11.01 -29.99
N ASN A 499 6.96 10.89 -30.43
CA ASN A 499 8.01 10.03 -29.86
C ASN A 499 9.24 10.87 -29.51
N TYR A 500 9.84 10.63 -28.34
CA TYR A 500 11.09 11.24 -27.87
C TYR A 500 12.08 10.15 -27.47
N GLY A 501 13.27 10.09 -28.06
CA GLY A 501 14.25 9.10 -27.59
C GLY A 501 15.64 9.08 -28.22
N ILE A 502 16.32 7.93 -28.15
CA ILE A 502 17.59 7.71 -28.86
C ILE A 502 17.30 7.12 -30.23
N TYR A 503 16.39 6.14 -30.28
CA TYR A 503 15.85 5.52 -31.47
C TYR A 503 14.32 5.69 -31.47
N SER A 504 13.76 6.26 -32.55
CA SER A 504 12.31 6.36 -32.76
C SER A 504 11.90 5.67 -34.05
N ARG A 505 10.84 4.85 -34.04
CA ARG A 505 10.27 4.24 -35.25
C ARG A 505 8.75 4.34 -35.28
N ALA A 506 8.22 5.05 -36.26
CA ALA A 506 6.79 5.06 -36.56
C ALA A 506 6.48 4.17 -37.77
N ALA A 507 5.62 3.17 -37.57
CA ALA A 507 5.14 2.27 -38.61
C ALA A 507 3.76 2.70 -39.13
N LYS A 508 3.34 2.18 -40.29
CA LYS A 508 2.14 2.62 -41.00
C LYS A 508 0.94 1.75 -40.68
N LEU A 509 -0.02 2.29 -39.93
CA LEU A 509 -1.43 1.91 -40.09
C LEU A 509 -2.30 3.12 -40.42
N SER A 510 -3.39 2.85 -41.13
CA SER A 510 -4.29 3.81 -41.79
C SER A 510 -4.90 4.84 -40.83
N GLY A 511 -4.26 5.99 -40.64
CA GLY A 511 -4.75 7.08 -39.78
C GLY A 511 -4.32 8.48 -40.23
N THR A 512 -5.17 9.47 -39.95
CA THR A 512 -5.05 10.88 -40.42
C THR A 512 -4.10 11.75 -39.59
N TYR A 513 -3.32 11.17 -38.67
CA TYR A 513 -2.50 11.94 -37.73
C TYR A 513 -1.08 12.16 -38.23
N THR A 514 -0.59 13.41 -38.16
CA THR A 514 0.82 13.74 -38.33
C THR A 514 1.64 13.20 -37.14
N LYS A 515 2.54 12.25 -37.39
CA LYS A 515 3.41 11.68 -36.35
C LYS A 515 4.70 12.49 -36.24
N THR A 516 5.20 12.70 -35.03
CA THR A 516 6.43 13.48 -34.79
C THR A 516 7.45 12.68 -33.99
N ASN A 517 8.68 12.56 -34.49
CA ASN A 517 9.78 11.87 -33.82
C ASN A 517 10.89 12.86 -33.46
N TYR A 518 11.35 12.84 -32.21
CA TYR A 518 12.49 13.62 -31.70
C TYR A 518 13.54 12.65 -31.16
N ALA A 519 14.59 12.34 -31.92
CA ALA A 519 15.56 11.33 -31.51
C ALA A 519 16.95 11.49 -32.12
N PHE A 520 17.96 10.78 -31.60
CA PHE A 520 19.25 10.68 -32.31
C PHE A 520 19.09 9.99 -33.67
N TYR A 521 18.28 8.93 -33.71
CA TYR A 521 17.87 8.21 -34.91
C TYR A 521 16.34 8.13 -35.02
N ALA A 522 15.77 8.45 -36.19
CA ALA A 522 14.32 8.37 -36.41
C ALA A 522 13.94 7.78 -37.78
N ASP A 523 13.13 6.72 -37.77
CA ASP A 523 12.52 6.10 -38.96
C ASP A 523 11.00 6.37 -39.01
N ALA A 524 10.51 6.81 -40.17
CA ALA A 524 9.08 6.98 -40.43
C ALA A 524 8.67 6.41 -41.80
N TYR A 525 7.80 5.41 -41.78
CA TYR A 525 7.33 4.70 -42.97
C TYR A 525 5.97 5.23 -43.44
N GLY A 526 5.96 6.22 -44.33
CA GLY A 526 4.77 6.64 -45.10
C GLY A 526 3.73 7.48 -44.35
N GLY A 527 3.66 8.76 -44.69
CA GLY A 527 2.71 9.73 -44.16
C GLY A 527 3.28 11.15 -44.18
N THR A 528 2.54 12.12 -43.65
CA THR A 528 3.00 13.51 -43.40
C THR A 528 3.81 13.63 -42.10
N ASP A 529 4.62 12.61 -41.81
CA ASP A 529 5.35 12.49 -40.55
C ASP A 529 6.54 13.46 -40.48
N SER A 530 6.98 13.81 -39.28
CA SER A 530 8.07 14.77 -39.02
C SER A 530 9.17 14.14 -38.17
N ASN A 531 10.37 13.98 -38.74
CA ASN A 531 11.54 13.49 -38.03
C ASN A 531 12.47 14.67 -37.68
N TYR A 532 12.81 14.76 -36.40
CA TYR A 532 13.80 15.67 -35.83
C TYR A 532 14.93 14.83 -35.26
N SER A 533 15.91 14.52 -36.11
CA SER A 533 17.02 13.64 -35.74
C SER A 533 18.34 14.00 -36.40
N PHE A 534 19.44 13.50 -35.82
CA PHE A 534 20.77 13.58 -36.39
C PHE A 534 20.96 12.57 -37.55
N TYR A 535 20.29 11.42 -37.49
CA TYR A 535 20.31 10.37 -38.52
C TYR A 535 18.92 9.71 -38.65
N GLY A 536 18.66 8.97 -39.75
CA GLY A 536 17.40 8.19 -39.92
C GLY A 536 16.72 8.33 -41.28
N ASN A 537 15.83 7.39 -41.62
CA ASN A 537 15.08 7.40 -42.87
C ASN A 537 13.76 8.16 -42.75
N LYS A 538 13.50 9.02 -43.73
CA LYS A 538 12.18 9.59 -43.98
C LYS A 538 11.71 9.26 -45.39
N GLY A 539 10.51 8.68 -45.52
CA GLY A 539 9.94 8.27 -46.81
C GLY A 539 9.75 9.38 -47.84
N THR A 540 9.67 10.65 -47.41
CA THR A 540 9.80 11.85 -48.26
C THR A 540 10.18 13.05 -47.38
N PHE A 541 11.35 13.64 -47.66
CA PHE A 541 11.81 15.01 -47.40
C PHE A 541 11.63 15.65 -45.99
N PHE A 542 12.71 16.28 -45.51
CA PHE A 542 12.79 17.18 -44.33
C PHE A 542 13.06 16.49 -42.98
N ASN A 543 14.36 16.35 -42.66
CA ASN A 543 14.88 16.28 -41.29
C ASN A 543 15.04 17.71 -40.77
N ARG A 544 14.14 18.18 -39.90
CA ARG A 544 14.07 19.63 -39.61
C ARG A 544 15.13 20.13 -38.62
N HIS A 545 15.73 19.29 -37.76
CA HIS A 545 16.80 19.69 -36.83
C HIS A 545 17.96 18.65 -36.73
N ALA A 546 18.61 18.31 -37.84
CA ALA A 546 19.95 17.72 -37.79
C ALA A 546 21.01 18.83 -37.65
N VAL A 547 22.29 18.46 -37.48
CA VAL A 547 23.36 19.23 -38.16
C VAL A 547 23.14 19.01 -39.66
N SER A 548 22.25 19.82 -40.22
CA SER A 548 21.96 19.77 -41.65
C SER A 548 23.09 20.44 -42.39
N ILE A 549 23.90 19.57 -42.97
CA ILE A 549 24.42 19.70 -44.33
C ILE A 549 23.27 20.30 -45.18
N GLY A 550 23.38 21.60 -45.46
CA GLY A 550 22.25 22.53 -45.43
C GLY A 550 21.05 22.34 -46.36
N THR A 551 19.95 22.95 -45.90
CA THR A 551 18.63 22.99 -46.55
C THR A 551 17.93 21.63 -46.64
N GLU A 552 16.67 21.68 -47.03
CA GLU A 552 15.76 20.55 -47.07
C GLU A 552 16.06 19.54 -48.21
N THR A 553 17.02 19.90 -49.08
CA THR A 553 17.93 18.96 -49.74
C THR A 553 19.38 19.46 -49.63
N ALA A 554 20.15 18.84 -48.73
CA ALA A 554 21.61 18.81 -48.78
C ALA A 554 22.10 18.54 -50.22
N ASN A 555 22.89 19.43 -50.81
CA ASN A 555 23.54 19.17 -52.11
C ASN A 555 25.00 18.70 -51.97
N SER A 556 25.50 18.65 -50.73
CA SER A 556 26.81 18.12 -50.34
C SER A 556 26.65 17.06 -49.24
N LEU A 557 27.75 16.48 -48.79
CA LEU A 557 27.87 15.70 -47.54
C LEU A 557 28.53 16.49 -46.39
N LEU A 558 28.98 17.72 -46.64
CA LEU A 558 29.13 18.75 -45.61
C LEU A 558 28.84 20.12 -46.23
N GLN A 559 27.72 20.73 -45.83
CA GLN A 559 27.27 22.02 -46.30
C GLN A 559 26.97 22.87 -45.07
N VAL A 560 28.01 23.56 -44.62
CA VAL A 560 27.90 24.60 -43.59
C VAL A 560 27.28 25.82 -44.27
N ASN A 561 26.02 26.12 -43.97
CA ASN A 561 25.38 27.35 -44.43
C ASN A 561 25.83 28.53 -43.55
N GLY A 562 27.11 28.89 -43.68
CA GLY A 562 27.79 29.89 -42.84
C GLY A 562 29.31 29.84 -42.98
N SER A 563 30.00 30.76 -42.32
CA SER A 563 31.47 30.86 -42.36
C SER A 563 32.14 29.70 -41.62
N ILE A 564 33.24 29.19 -42.19
CA ILE A 564 34.11 28.20 -41.53
C ILE A 564 35.33 28.93 -40.97
N SER A 565 35.57 28.82 -39.66
CA SER A 565 36.81 29.29 -39.03
C SER A 565 37.92 28.26 -39.26
N LEU A 566 39.08 28.70 -39.74
CA LEU A 566 40.18 27.84 -40.14
C LEU A 566 41.48 28.34 -39.47
N PRO A 567 42.31 27.45 -38.89
CA PRO A 567 43.52 27.84 -38.17
C PRO A 567 44.49 28.66 -39.02
N ILE A 568 44.97 29.77 -38.46
CA ILE A 568 45.96 30.64 -39.09
C ILE A 568 47.14 30.88 -38.15
N VAL A 569 48.35 30.72 -38.66
CA VAL A 569 49.61 30.90 -37.91
C VAL A 569 50.58 31.75 -38.71
N THR A 570 51.48 32.45 -38.01
CA THR A 570 52.59 33.19 -38.63
C THR A 570 53.92 32.52 -38.27
N LYS A 571 54.85 32.45 -39.24
CA LYS A 571 56.19 31.87 -39.10
C LYS A 571 57.22 32.81 -39.73
N SER A 572 58.37 32.95 -39.07
CA SER A 572 59.51 33.78 -39.50
C SER A 572 60.83 33.00 -39.62
N ALA A 573 60.73 31.67 -39.60
CA ALA A 573 61.83 30.73 -39.69
C ALA A 573 61.31 29.39 -40.23
N ALA A 574 62.23 28.47 -40.56
CA ALA A 574 61.89 27.16 -41.11
C ALA A 574 60.89 26.40 -40.21
N TYR A 575 59.86 25.82 -40.82
CA TYR A 575 58.75 25.22 -40.09
C TYR A 575 58.15 24.03 -40.84
N THR A 576 57.94 22.92 -40.14
CA THR A 576 57.16 21.79 -40.66
C THR A 576 55.68 22.05 -40.37
N ALA A 577 54.85 22.12 -41.41
CA ALA A 577 53.40 22.29 -41.25
C ALA A 577 52.78 21.11 -40.48
N THR A 578 51.73 21.35 -39.71
CA THR A 578 51.13 20.37 -38.79
C THR A 578 49.66 20.10 -39.10
N LEU A 579 49.13 19.01 -38.54
CA LEU A 579 47.70 18.64 -38.65
C LEU A 579 46.75 19.71 -38.07
N SER A 580 47.27 20.69 -37.34
CA SER A 580 46.52 21.81 -36.78
C SER A 580 46.53 23.07 -37.65
N ASP A 581 47.42 23.17 -38.66
CA ASP A 581 47.53 24.38 -39.49
C ASP A 581 46.56 24.34 -40.68
N TYR A 582 46.07 25.50 -41.13
CA TYR A 582 45.39 25.61 -42.42
C TYR A 582 46.01 26.73 -43.25
N THR A 583 46.11 27.94 -42.70
CA THR A 583 46.83 29.07 -43.31
C THR A 583 48.15 29.33 -42.57
N ILE A 584 49.26 29.34 -43.31
CA ILE A 584 50.60 29.65 -42.80
C ILE A 584 51.07 30.95 -43.47
N LEU A 585 51.08 32.03 -42.69
CA LEU A 585 51.67 33.32 -43.06
C LEU A 585 53.18 33.28 -42.83
N CYS A 586 53.95 33.62 -43.85
CA CYS A 586 55.41 33.51 -43.85
C CYS A 586 56.03 34.90 -43.94
N ASP A 587 56.78 35.28 -42.91
CA ASP A 587 57.53 36.54 -42.83
C ASP A 587 59.03 36.29 -43.02
N GLY A 588 59.49 36.46 -44.25
CA GLY A 588 60.89 36.31 -44.63
C GLY A 588 61.78 37.54 -44.36
N ASN A 589 61.32 38.57 -43.64
CA ASN A 589 62.11 39.80 -43.43
C ASN A 589 63.54 39.55 -42.91
N SER A 590 63.71 38.55 -42.02
CA SER A 590 65.01 38.22 -41.44
C SER A 590 65.88 37.33 -42.34
N SER A 591 65.30 36.32 -42.99
CA SER A 591 66.00 35.41 -43.90
C SER A 591 65.01 34.65 -44.80
N ALA A 592 65.52 34.06 -45.89
CA ALA A 592 64.79 33.01 -46.60
C ALA A 592 64.63 31.78 -45.70
N PHE A 593 63.53 31.03 -45.87
CA PHE A 593 63.31 29.78 -45.13
C PHE A 593 62.32 28.83 -45.84
N THR A 594 62.30 27.59 -45.36
CA THR A 594 61.47 26.51 -45.91
C THR A 594 60.26 26.20 -45.02
N ILE A 595 59.08 26.07 -45.64
CA ILE A 595 57.92 25.39 -45.07
C ILE A 595 57.94 23.94 -45.58
N SER A 596 58.33 23.00 -44.73
CA SER A 596 58.30 21.58 -45.05
C SER A 596 56.89 21.03 -44.82
N LEU A 597 56.37 20.32 -45.80
CA LEU A 597 55.06 19.66 -45.71
C LEU A 597 55.19 18.31 -45.00
N PRO A 598 54.18 17.84 -44.26
CA PRO A 598 54.11 16.44 -43.86
C PRO A 598 54.07 15.52 -45.09
N ALA A 599 54.41 14.25 -44.88
CA ALA A 599 54.21 13.21 -45.88
C ALA A 599 52.78 13.26 -46.44
N ALA A 600 52.63 13.53 -47.74
CA ALA A 600 51.36 13.59 -48.45
C ALA A 600 50.52 12.33 -48.19
N SER A 601 51.21 11.18 -48.17
CA SER A 601 50.69 9.84 -47.87
C SER A 601 49.96 9.72 -46.52
N ALA A 602 50.26 10.56 -45.54
CA ALA A 602 49.57 10.56 -44.24
C ALA A 602 48.30 11.42 -44.20
N ILE A 603 48.10 12.34 -45.16
CA ILE A 603 47.09 13.41 -45.10
C ILE A 603 46.42 13.73 -46.44
N LYS A 604 46.07 12.70 -47.21
CA LYS A 604 45.30 12.84 -48.46
C LYS A 604 44.06 13.73 -48.28
N GLY A 605 43.88 14.68 -49.19
CA GLY A 605 42.80 15.66 -49.19
C GLY A 605 43.03 16.87 -48.29
N ARG A 606 44.08 16.90 -47.45
CA ARG A 606 44.41 18.07 -46.61
C ARG A 606 44.82 19.24 -47.49
N ILE A 607 44.24 20.40 -47.21
CA ILE A 607 44.58 21.69 -47.83
C ILE A 607 45.47 22.49 -46.88
N TYR A 608 46.50 23.12 -47.43
CA TYR A 608 47.25 24.19 -46.78
C TYR A 608 47.30 25.43 -47.68
N VAL A 609 47.26 26.61 -47.07
CA VAL A 609 47.47 27.90 -47.72
C VAL A 609 48.77 28.50 -47.18
N ILE A 610 49.83 28.54 -47.98
CA ILE A 610 51.10 29.16 -47.60
C ILE A 610 51.18 30.52 -48.30
N LYS A 611 51.40 31.60 -47.55
CA LYS A 611 51.43 32.97 -48.09
C LYS A 611 52.63 33.76 -47.57
N LYS A 612 53.42 34.35 -48.47
CA LYS A 612 54.46 35.33 -48.14
C LYS A 612 53.81 36.68 -47.81
N THR A 613 54.07 37.21 -46.62
CA THR A 613 53.44 38.47 -46.14
C THR A 613 54.34 39.70 -46.24
N ASP A 614 55.65 39.50 -46.32
CA ASP A 614 56.65 40.57 -46.32
C ASP A 614 57.12 40.98 -47.73
N ALA A 615 57.88 42.07 -47.81
CA ALA A 615 58.38 42.65 -49.07
C ALA A 615 59.84 42.34 -49.39
N SER A 616 60.53 41.54 -48.56
CA SER A 616 61.94 41.22 -48.80
C SER A 616 62.11 40.30 -50.01
N SER A 617 63.30 40.35 -50.62
CA SER A 617 63.74 39.42 -51.67
C SER A 617 63.98 37.99 -51.17
N ASN A 618 63.79 37.72 -49.87
CA ASN A 618 63.98 36.41 -49.28
C ASN A 618 62.82 35.50 -49.67
N ALA A 619 63.10 34.50 -50.51
CA ALA A 619 62.10 33.54 -50.95
C ALA A 619 61.60 32.67 -49.77
N ILE A 620 60.31 32.34 -49.79
CA ILE A 620 59.74 31.28 -48.96
C ILE A 620 59.62 30.03 -49.83
N THR A 621 60.31 28.96 -49.46
CA THR A 621 60.27 27.69 -50.19
C THR A 621 59.27 26.76 -49.53
N VAL A 622 58.29 26.26 -50.26
CA VAL A 622 57.44 25.15 -49.82
C VAL A 622 58.06 23.87 -50.36
N ASP A 623 58.26 22.88 -49.49
CA ASP A 623 59.03 21.68 -49.80
C ASP A 623 58.26 20.40 -49.45
N GLY A 624 58.32 19.41 -50.33
CA GLY A 624 57.70 18.10 -50.10
C GLY A 624 58.44 17.31 -49.02
N ASN A 625 57.82 16.25 -48.50
CA ASN A 625 58.51 15.37 -47.58
C ASN A 625 59.43 14.39 -48.33
N GLY A 626 60.74 14.56 -48.22
CA GLY A 626 61.74 13.64 -48.77
C GLY A 626 61.85 13.70 -50.29
N SER A 627 61.12 12.83 -51.00
CA SER A 627 61.08 12.80 -52.48
C SER A 627 59.68 13.03 -53.07
N GLU A 628 58.72 13.44 -52.24
CA GLU A 628 57.40 13.88 -52.68
C GLU A 628 57.50 15.19 -53.49
N THR A 629 56.62 15.39 -54.47
CA THR A 629 56.64 16.57 -55.35
C THR A 629 55.39 17.43 -55.20
N ILE A 630 55.53 18.72 -55.53
CA ILE A 630 54.47 19.71 -55.70
C ILE A 630 54.33 19.98 -57.22
N ASP A 631 53.21 19.58 -57.83
CA ASP A 631 53.01 19.59 -59.30
C ASP A 631 54.21 19.00 -60.08
N GLY A 632 54.79 17.89 -59.61
CA GLY A 632 55.95 17.24 -60.25
C GLY A 632 57.32 17.90 -60.01
N ASN A 633 57.37 19.03 -59.29
CA ASN A 633 58.61 19.68 -58.87
C ASN A 633 58.93 19.34 -57.40
N ALA A 634 60.19 19.29 -56.99
CA ALA A 634 60.53 19.01 -55.57
C ALA A 634 60.04 20.12 -54.61
N THR A 635 60.09 21.38 -55.05
CA THR A 635 59.72 22.55 -54.24
C THR A 635 58.87 23.55 -55.03
N TYR A 636 58.18 24.44 -54.31
CA TYR A 636 57.45 25.57 -54.84
C TYR A 636 57.92 26.87 -54.15
N SER A 637 58.28 27.92 -54.90
CA SER A 637 58.86 29.14 -54.33
C SER A 637 57.89 30.34 -54.37
N LEU A 638 57.80 31.08 -53.26
CA LEU A 638 57.09 32.35 -53.14
C LEU A 638 58.12 33.47 -52.98
N THR A 639 58.28 34.31 -54.01
CA THR A 639 59.35 35.32 -54.08
C THR A 639 58.86 36.75 -53.81
N SER A 640 57.57 37.02 -54.04
CA SER A 640 56.99 38.37 -53.96
C SER A 640 55.99 38.53 -52.83
N LYS A 641 55.83 39.76 -52.31
CA LYS A 641 54.83 40.08 -51.28
C LYS A 641 53.43 39.69 -51.73
N ASN A 642 52.65 39.10 -50.83
CA ASN A 642 51.29 38.62 -51.05
C ASN A 642 51.16 37.45 -52.05
N GLN A 643 52.26 36.88 -52.58
CA GLN A 643 52.16 35.59 -53.24
C GLN A 643 51.73 34.52 -52.23
N PHE A 644 50.78 33.68 -52.66
CA PHE A 644 50.35 32.51 -51.94
C PHE A 644 50.29 31.30 -52.87
N VAL A 645 50.36 30.12 -52.26
CA VAL A 645 50.02 28.87 -52.90
C VAL A 645 49.04 28.13 -51.98
N MET A 646 47.90 27.75 -52.53
CA MET A 646 46.98 26.80 -51.92
C MET A 646 47.26 25.44 -52.54
N ILE A 647 47.69 24.50 -51.71
CA ILE A 647 48.03 23.15 -52.11
C ILE A 647 47.11 22.14 -51.43
N GLN A 648 46.84 21.03 -52.12
CA GLN A 648 46.09 19.91 -51.58
C GLN A 648 46.88 18.61 -51.77
N SER A 649 47.00 17.80 -50.72
CA SER A 649 47.62 16.46 -50.83
C SER A 649 46.72 15.53 -51.63
N ASP A 650 47.27 14.81 -52.60
CA ASP A 650 46.59 13.71 -53.30
C ASP A 650 46.84 12.32 -52.66
N GLY A 651 47.70 12.26 -51.64
CA GLY A 651 48.16 11.02 -50.99
C GLY A 651 49.47 10.44 -51.51
N SER A 652 50.10 11.07 -52.51
CA SER A 652 51.40 10.70 -53.09
C SER A 652 52.32 11.91 -53.30
N GLY A 653 51.73 13.07 -53.57
CA GLY A 653 52.37 14.37 -53.58
C GLY A 653 51.35 15.47 -53.32
N TRP A 654 51.70 16.67 -53.73
CA TRP A 654 50.93 17.89 -53.49
C TRP A 654 50.54 18.54 -54.82
N GLN A 655 49.28 18.95 -54.94
CA GLN A 655 48.73 19.59 -56.13
C GLN A 655 48.45 21.06 -55.84
N VAL A 656 48.86 21.99 -56.71
CA VAL A 656 48.51 23.41 -56.59
C VAL A 656 47.10 23.64 -57.09
N ILE A 657 46.18 23.91 -56.16
CA ILE A 657 44.77 24.16 -56.47
C ILE A 657 44.43 25.65 -56.57
N SER A 658 45.29 26.55 -56.09
CA SER A 658 45.20 28.00 -56.35
C SER A 658 46.54 28.71 -56.09
N LYS A 659 46.84 29.78 -56.83
CA LYS A 659 48.03 30.64 -56.67
C LYS A 659 47.81 32.01 -57.34
N ASN A 660 48.70 32.96 -57.09
CA ASN A 660 48.74 34.29 -57.71
C ASN A 660 50.14 34.79 -58.09
#